data_AF-A0A518AU96-F1
#
_entry.id   AF-A0A518AU96-F1
#
_cell.length_a   1.000
_cell.length_b   1.000
_cell.length_c   1.000
_cell.angle_alpha   90.00
_cell.angle_beta   90.00
_cell.angle_gamma   90.00
#
_symmetry.space_group_name_H-M   'P 1'
#
loop_
_entity.id
_entity.type
_entity.pdbx_description
1 polymer ?
#
loop_
_entity_poly.entity_id
_entity_poly.type
_entity_poly.pdbx_seq_one_letter_code
_entity_poly.pdbx_strand_id
1 'polypeptide(L)'
;MRFLLTSLLVGFTCLVLAIPAAARTTMPIGRHGAKFTTDEDWKRRQILPNLGRDQFILGGGRGIFMVIVEAPQLLENEEEFRLTLKNSMAVITVKTRPRGRILYNRKADFGYARAFMDADIDNAELVYSFQLLARDGLRYQIIAWTSRSKADELEKQLTAVVDEFSFPAAGSAWDKKTVPREVTHHLPGVSLSFKIRDSVHQPTEIPQAIFAYGSEDDMHGIFAYEMPGTLANIDYFLDRELQDLNQNDSEEYKEHSRKDVRYGDTPGRCLVAASDTFTVHITVLQLPGNRLLELRYAHSGAPDLKRFDRDLFWDTLKINPVESGLDLPEHYLEVEASALNKYQQEVAELSTDLFAVENSTVLSLTRYDDQRYLIANYHEASLVGPGGKEVLYSTDDWTPMPSIAKWQDVWILADGTGEQIDLESHEPCDLELKPLLLASFEDQLYYVPVIRPEALPGYDSITSGQGDELHVCQVDGTDRLIVQLTNRRITGISIAPSGTDALLRTRPQYDPNSEKYRIDMKLVRVTLATGKTQEMGDWETVECTTSTSRGWLITGTPQHQPRGIYLLDGSGNLTTLLTSDDGMGVEIVDKNLVYCEPDIRETASRLVFRQIELANLEQRGALCQPFCQAVINRLAEQWAAESTADEPLDSPEAIAASLDRASALCEKLVGCPLPTEPLEVDLLCEAMPFEPNLSPDANRLLVMMITRALLDQGAEWIACDDYDSDKWIALDKGVVLNLYAVGYTPASIYTSTYYDSESGLWRPASTLLDEVQGRRLLLGLDAQKIAEASKASVSAGAEKLDLDNVDALGALLDEAPQNLKLRKTVYDHLVTTGRFDQLLQLATPRIAGPNAAAIDYQASFAVRIHQCPDDETATALAEELQQVLRQYPTEPSLYLLLGTLYERLDEAPYPRSRACFNRVIEMGSWSGEGRQAAERLEAINDGPQP
;
A
#
# COMPACT_ATOMS: atom_id res chain seq x y z
N MET A 1 52.10 -5.71 99.15
CA MET A 1 50.71 -5.30 98.84
C MET A 1 50.78 -4.57 97.50
N ARG A 2 50.05 -5.01 96.47
CA ARG A 2 50.10 -4.58 95.04
C ARG A 2 50.87 -5.54 94.13
N PHE A 3 50.20 -6.64 93.76
CA PHE A 3 50.43 -7.41 92.55
C PHE A 3 49.07 -7.92 92.08
N LEU A 4 48.54 -7.32 91.03
CA LEU A 4 47.47 -7.87 90.18
C LEU A 4 47.54 -7.07 88.86
N LEU A 5 48.55 -7.48 88.10
CA LEU A 5 48.84 -7.19 86.70
C LEU A 5 48.86 -8.55 86.00
N THR A 6 48.50 -8.60 84.71
CA THR A 6 48.63 -9.75 83.79
C THR A 6 47.73 -10.96 84.05
N SER A 7 46.51 -10.94 83.51
CA SER A 7 45.79 -12.08 82.91
C SER A 7 44.49 -11.60 82.25
N LEU A 8 44.19 -12.08 81.03
CA LEU A 8 43.06 -11.74 80.13
C LEU A 8 43.22 -10.52 79.20
N LEU A 9 44.27 -10.60 78.38
CA LEU A 9 44.19 -10.26 76.96
C LEU A 9 43.62 -11.50 76.22
N VAL A 10 42.90 -11.31 75.10
CA VAL A 10 42.26 -12.31 74.20
C VAL A 10 40.81 -12.67 74.58
N GLY A 11 39.84 -11.93 74.01
CA GLY A 11 38.42 -12.33 74.10
C GLY A 11 37.40 -11.35 73.53
N PHE A 12 37.74 -10.10 73.22
CA PHE A 12 36.80 -9.14 72.62
C PHE A 12 37.53 -8.18 71.68
N THR A 13 37.85 -8.66 70.49
CA THR A 13 38.18 -7.82 69.32
C THR A 13 37.66 -8.61 68.10
N CYS A 14 36.93 -7.93 67.22
CA CYS A 14 36.16 -8.48 66.09
C CYS A 14 34.74 -8.99 66.41
N LEU A 15 33.87 -8.09 66.90
CA LEU A 15 32.49 -8.10 66.39
C LEU A 15 32.42 -7.00 65.32
N VAL A 16 32.95 -7.32 64.14
CA VAL A 16 32.51 -6.64 62.92
C VAL A 16 31.03 -6.97 62.82
N LEU A 17 30.16 -6.00 63.11
CA LEU A 17 28.77 -6.07 62.70
C LEU A 17 28.81 -6.20 61.19
N ALA A 18 28.73 -7.44 60.69
CA ALA A 18 28.41 -7.71 59.31
C ALA A 18 27.01 -7.13 59.10
N ILE A 19 26.96 -5.87 58.65
CA ILE A 19 25.77 -5.31 58.03
C ILE A 19 25.44 -6.33 56.94
N PRO A 20 24.28 -7.01 56.97
CA PRO A 20 23.92 -7.93 55.91
C PRO A 20 23.98 -7.12 54.62
N ALA A 21 24.92 -7.46 53.73
CA ALA A 21 24.96 -6.87 52.41
C ALA A 21 23.55 -7.01 51.84
N ALA A 22 22.94 -5.88 51.45
CA ALA A 22 21.63 -5.90 50.83
C ALA A 22 21.68 -6.95 49.71
N ALA A 23 20.72 -7.88 49.72
CA ALA A 23 20.72 -8.95 48.74
C ALA A 23 20.58 -8.32 47.35
N ARG A 24 21.64 -8.44 46.54
CA ARG A 24 21.62 -8.04 45.13
C ARG A 24 20.42 -8.67 44.45
N THR A 25 19.53 -7.83 43.93
CA THR A 25 18.34 -8.29 43.21
C THR A 25 18.62 -8.18 41.72
N THR A 26 18.51 -9.31 41.01
CA THR A 26 18.63 -9.37 39.56
C THR A 26 17.24 -9.28 38.94
N MET A 27 17.04 -8.28 38.07
CA MET A 27 15.78 -8.01 37.40
C MET A 27 15.88 -8.42 35.93
N PRO A 28 15.15 -9.46 35.46
CA PRO A 28 15.11 -9.82 34.04
C PRO A 28 14.21 -8.85 33.28
N ILE A 29 14.65 -8.33 32.13
CA ILE A 29 13.95 -7.33 31.31
C ILE A 29 13.93 -7.74 29.84
N GLY A 30 12.96 -7.24 29.09
CA GLY A 30 12.80 -7.55 27.67
C GLY A 30 12.37 -8.99 27.40
N ARG A 31 12.08 -9.32 26.13
CA ARG A 31 11.74 -10.69 25.67
C ARG A 31 12.99 -11.55 25.47
N HIS A 32 14.16 -10.96 25.23
CA HIS A 32 15.39 -11.72 24.92
C HIS A 32 16.22 -12.10 26.16
N GLY A 33 15.78 -11.71 27.36
CA GLY A 33 16.39 -12.16 28.62
C GLY A 33 17.60 -11.35 29.07
N ALA A 34 17.67 -10.07 28.70
CA ALA A 34 18.58 -9.14 29.35
C ALA A 34 18.20 -8.96 30.83
N LYS A 35 19.12 -8.40 31.60
CA LYS A 35 18.93 -8.18 33.04
C LYS A 35 19.83 -7.06 33.54
N PHE A 36 19.44 -6.47 34.66
CA PHE A 36 20.34 -5.64 35.46
C PHE A 36 20.34 -6.14 36.92
N THR A 37 21.45 -5.94 37.62
CA THR A 37 21.56 -6.29 39.04
C THR A 37 21.72 -5.03 39.88
N THR A 38 21.03 -4.93 41.00
CA THR A 38 21.08 -3.73 41.85
C THR A 38 20.99 -4.09 43.32
N ASP A 39 21.62 -3.26 44.16
CA ASP A 39 21.55 -3.34 45.63
C ASP A 39 20.29 -2.62 46.19
N GLU A 40 19.48 -2.01 45.31
CA GLU A 40 18.37 -1.10 45.65
C GLU A 40 16.99 -1.75 45.42
N ASP A 41 15.97 -1.30 46.17
CA ASP A 41 14.62 -1.90 46.20
C ASP A 41 13.74 -1.45 45.01
N TRP A 42 14.21 -1.65 43.78
CA TRP A 42 13.39 -1.44 42.58
C TRP A 42 12.24 -2.46 42.54
N LYS A 43 11.01 -2.00 42.30
CA LYS A 43 9.83 -2.87 42.20
C LYS A 43 9.17 -2.70 40.85
N ARG A 44 8.97 -3.82 40.14
CA ARG A 44 8.18 -3.82 38.90
C ARG A 44 6.73 -3.49 39.23
N ARG A 45 6.23 -2.39 38.69
CA ARG A 45 4.84 -1.94 38.86
C ARG A 45 4.41 -1.18 37.61
N GLN A 46 3.26 -1.55 37.06
CA GLN A 46 2.67 -0.86 35.92
C GLN A 46 2.27 0.56 36.34
N ILE A 47 2.88 1.55 35.68
CA ILE A 47 2.64 2.99 35.85
C ILE A 47 1.62 3.45 34.79
N LEU A 48 1.83 3.02 33.53
CA LEU A 48 0.96 3.30 32.40
C LEU A 48 0.60 2.00 31.66
N PRO A 49 -0.64 1.84 31.17
CA PRO A 49 -1.05 0.59 30.52
C PRO A 49 -0.27 0.30 29.22
N ASN A 50 0.18 1.33 28.52
CA ASN A 50 0.70 1.21 27.14
C ASN A 50 2.24 1.24 27.02
N LEU A 51 2.99 1.29 28.13
CA LEU A 51 4.47 1.39 28.12
C LEU A 51 5.19 0.05 28.39
N GLY A 52 4.56 -1.06 28.00
CA GLY A 52 5.12 -2.40 28.19
C GLY A 52 5.17 -2.86 29.65
N ARG A 53 5.80 -4.02 29.90
CA ARG A 53 5.80 -4.68 31.24
C ARG A 53 6.93 -4.24 32.17
N ASP A 54 8.00 -3.68 31.61
CA ASP A 54 9.24 -3.37 32.32
C ASP A 54 9.23 -1.93 32.85
N GLN A 55 8.29 -1.71 33.78
CA GLN A 55 8.08 -0.44 34.47
C GLN A 55 8.39 -0.61 35.95
N PHE A 56 9.14 0.32 36.52
CA PHE A 56 9.72 0.20 37.85
C PHE A 56 9.52 1.46 38.68
N ILE A 57 9.31 1.26 39.97
CA ILE A 57 9.28 2.33 40.98
C ILE A 57 10.33 1.99 42.04
N LEU A 58 11.15 2.97 42.41
CA LEU A 58 12.10 2.80 43.50
C LEU A 58 11.37 2.77 44.85
N GLY A 59 11.59 1.71 45.62
CA GLY A 59 11.01 1.51 46.96
C GLY A 59 11.34 2.64 47.95
N GLY A 60 10.51 2.75 49.01
CA GLY A 60 10.75 3.73 50.09
C GLY A 60 10.17 5.14 49.86
N GLY A 61 9.22 5.31 48.92
CA GLY A 61 8.51 6.59 48.72
C GLY A 61 9.33 7.67 48.02
N ARG A 62 10.42 7.27 47.33
CA ARG A 62 11.36 8.22 46.72
C ARG A 62 10.86 8.84 45.41
N GLY A 63 9.72 8.43 44.84
CA GLY A 63 9.13 9.11 43.68
C GLY A 63 10.06 9.16 42.47
N ILE A 64 10.82 8.08 42.27
CA ILE A 64 11.65 7.84 41.10
C ILE A 64 11.00 6.70 40.32
N PHE A 65 10.77 6.96 39.04
CA PHE A 65 10.09 6.07 38.12
C PHE A 65 11.02 5.74 36.96
N MET A 66 10.91 4.53 36.42
CA MET A 66 11.72 4.07 35.31
C MET A 66 10.90 3.14 34.41
N VAL A 67 11.08 3.29 33.10
CA VAL A 67 10.55 2.41 32.07
C VAL A 67 11.74 1.95 31.24
N ILE A 68 11.80 0.64 30.97
CA ILE A 68 12.80 0.05 30.09
C ILE A 68 12.06 -0.57 28.90
N VAL A 69 12.37 -0.09 27.70
CA VAL A 69 11.80 -0.57 26.43
C VAL A 69 12.88 -1.32 25.68
N GLU A 70 12.64 -2.60 25.40
CA GLU A 70 13.47 -3.39 24.49
C GLU A 70 12.94 -3.16 23.07
N ALA A 71 13.84 -2.83 22.15
CA ALA A 71 13.54 -2.67 20.74
C ALA A 71 14.65 -3.32 19.89
N PRO A 72 14.29 -4.00 18.80
CA PRO A 72 15.23 -4.44 17.79
C PRO A 72 15.63 -3.23 16.94
N GLN A 73 16.87 -2.79 17.10
CA GLN A 73 17.43 -1.63 16.41
C GLN A 73 18.96 -1.74 16.41
N LEU A 74 19.56 -1.52 15.25
CA LEU A 74 21.01 -1.49 15.08
C LEU A 74 21.55 -0.08 15.35
N LEU A 75 22.44 0.06 16.33
CA LEU A 75 23.22 1.28 16.57
C LEU A 75 24.70 0.89 16.65
N GLU A 76 25.50 1.32 15.68
CA GLU A 76 26.91 0.95 15.54
C GLU A 76 27.86 2.09 15.95
N ASN A 77 27.41 3.35 15.92
CA ASN A 77 28.27 4.51 16.13
C ASN A 77 27.69 5.60 17.06
N GLU A 78 28.54 6.52 17.53
CA GLU A 78 28.17 7.58 18.49
C GLU A 78 27.07 8.51 17.97
N GLU A 79 27.06 8.80 16.67
CA GLU A 79 26.10 9.72 16.06
C GLU A 79 24.69 9.14 16.06
N GLU A 80 24.52 7.86 15.71
CA GLU A 80 23.24 7.16 15.80
C GLU A 80 22.72 7.13 17.24
N PHE A 81 23.59 6.80 18.19
CA PHE A 81 23.22 6.84 19.60
C PHE A 81 22.74 8.22 20.04
N ARG A 82 23.33 9.30 19.50
CA ARG A 82 22.88 10.68 19.79
C ARG A 82 21.57 11.02 19.10
N LEU A 83 21.43 10.69 17.82
CA LEU A 83 20.24 10.98 17.02
C LEU A 83 19.02 10.24 17.59
N THR A 84 19.14 8.93 17.79
CA THR A 84 18.08 8.11 18.37
C THR A 84 17.67 8.60 19.76
N LEU A 85 18.63 9.04 20.57
CA LEU A 85 18.35 9.60 21.90
C LEU A 85 17.65 10.96 21.80
N LYS A 86 18.06 11.82 20.86
CA LYS A 86 17.43 13.12 20.60
C LYS A 86 15.98 12.96 20.13
N ASN A 87 15.72 12.03 19.21
CA ASN A 87 14.38 11.74 18.70
C ASN A 87 13.49 11.19 19.83
N SER A 88 14.02 10.28 20.64
CA SER A 88 13.34 9.77 21.83
C SER A 88 12.95 10.86 22.83
N MET A 89 13.77 11.91 22.95
CA MET A 89 13.50 13.04 23.84
C MET A 89 12.38 13.95 23.31
N ALA A 90 12.30 14.14 21.99
CA ALA A 90 11.31 15.00 21.33
C ALA A 90 9.87 14.47 21.50
N VAL A 91 9.69 13.14 21.49
CA VAL A 91 8.37 12.49 21.55
C VAL A 91 7.68 12.64 22.91
N ILE A 92 8.40 12.84 24.01
CA ILE A 92 7.81 12.70 25.36
C ILE A 92 7.27 14.03 25.92
N THR A 93 7.78 15.21 25.53
CA THR A 93 7.32 16.49 26.09
C THR A 93 7.61 17.71 25.20
N VAL A 94 6.65 18.64 25.11
CA VAL A 94 6.74 19.86 24.26
C VAL A 94 7.53 21.02 24.94
N LYS A 95 7.88 20.90 26.23
CA LYS A 95 8.52 22.00 27.01
C LYS A 95 9.64 21.51 27.92
N THR A 96 10.68 20.92 27.34
CA THR A 96 11.85 20.45 28.08
C THR A 96 13.11 21.24 27.77
N ARG A 97 14.02 21.28 28.73
CA ARG A 97 15.33 21.94 28.62
C ARG A 97 16.44 20.91 28.84
N PRO A 98 17.30 20.62 27.84
CA PRO A 98 18.42 19.71 28.01
C PRO A 98 19.36 20.17 29.14
N ARG A 99 19.72 19.25 30.03
CA ARG A 99 20.70 19.45 31.11
C ARG A 99 22.06 18.92 30.66
N GLY A 100 22.78 19.74 29.92
CA GLY A 100 24.11 19.42 29.40
C GLY A 100 24.10 18.74 28.03
N ARG A 101 25.21 18.09 27.67
CA ARG A 101 25.39 17.38 26.39
C ARG A 101 25.05 15.89 26.54
N ILE A 102 24.67 15.26 25.44
CA ILE A 102 24.55 13.80 25.36
C ILE A 102 25.93 13.17 25.60
N LEU A 103 26.02 12.31 26.61
CA LEU A 103 27.21 11.52 26.91
C LEU A 103 27.12 10.20 26.15
N TYR A 104 28.17 9.86 25.42
CA TYR A 104 28.34 8.55 24.78
C TYR A 104 29.56 7.84 25.39
N ASN A 105 29.44 6.54 25.61
CA ASN A 105 30.54 5.69 26.04
C ASN A 105 30.40 4.31 25.38
N ARG A 106 31.52 3.69 25.01
CA ARG A 106 31.56 2.34 24.45
C ARG A 106 32.15 1.41 25.50
N LYS A 107 31.33 0.48 26.01
CA LYS A 107 31.83 -0.64 26.84
C LYS A 107 32.39 -1.74 25.93
N ALA A 108 33.04 -2.75 26.52
CA ALA A 108 33.72 -3.80 25.77
C ALA A 108 32.80 -4.56 24.80
N ASP A 109 31.50 -4.62 25.12
CA ASP A 109 30.50 -5.46 24.48
C ASP A 109 29.26 -4.69 23.98
N PHE A 110 29.08 -3.40 24.31
CA PHE A 110 27.95 -2.60 23.83
C PHE A 110 28.21 -1.09 23.85
N GLY A 111 27.43 -0.34 23.06
CA GLY A 111 27.41 1.12 23.08
C GLY A 111 26.38 1.65 24.08
N TYR A 112 26.67 2.80 24.69
CA TYR A 112 25.80 3.45 25.67
C TYR A 112 25.75 4.97 25.46
N ALA A 113 24.55 5.55 25.50
CA ALA A 113 24.36 7.00 25.53
C ALA A 113 23.35 7.45 26.58
N ARG A 114 23.54 8.67 27.12
CA ARG A 114 22.66 9.28 28.14
C ARG A 114 22.47 10.78 27.96
N ALA A 115 21.26 11.24 28.26
CA ALA A 115 20.88 12.64 28.39
C ALA A 115 20.00 12.87 29.62
N PHE A 116 19.99 14.12 30.13
CA PHE A 116 19.06 14.58 31.15
C PHE A 116 18.31 15.81 30.64
N MET A 117 17.07 15.98 31.08
CA MET A 117 16.22 17.12 30.72
C MET A 117 15.42 17.59 31.93
N ASP A 118 15.33 18.91 32.10
CA ASP A 118 14.41 19.55 33.04
C ASP A 118 13.08 19.80 32.32
N ALA A 119 11.94 19.57 32.98
CA ALA A 119 10.60 19.83 32.44
C ALA A 119 9.72 20.53 33.48
N ASP A 120 8.89 21.48 33.03
CA ASP A 120 7.87 22.12 33.86
C ASP A 120 6.49 21.64 33.40
N ILE A 121 5.82 20.82 34.22
CA ILE A 121 4.50 20.24 33.93
C ILE A 121 3.58 20.50 35.12
N ASP A 122 2.48 21.23 34.93
CA ASP A 122 1.49 21.55 35.99
C ASP A 122 2.09 22.15 37.29
N ASN A 123 3.09 23.03 37.15
CA ASN A 123 3.87 23.61 38.27
C ASN A 123 4.75 22.60 39.02
N ALA A 124 4.93 21.38 38.52
CA ALA A 124 5.93 20.44 38.99
C ALA A 124 7.21 20.55 38.15
N GLU A 125 8.33 20.84 38.81
CA GLU A 125 9.65 20.75 38.18
C GLU A 125 10.12 19.29 38.19
N LEU A 126 10.21 18.69 37.02
CA LEU A 126 10.65 17.32 36.82
C LEU A 126 12.02 17.26 36.16
N VAL A 127 12.72 16.16 36.40
CA VAL A 127 13.94 15.80 35.68
C VAL A 127 13.74 14.43 35.06
N TYR A 128 13.97 14.36 33.76
CA TYR A 128 13.98 13.14 32.96
C TYR A 128 15.42 12.73 32.67
N SER A 129 15.67 11.42 32.61
CA SER A 129 16.87 10.81 32.06
C SER A 129 16.48 9.85 30.96
N PHE A 130 17.13 10.00 29.82
CA PHE A 130 17.00 9.12 28.67
C PHE A 130 18.32 8.41 28.47
N GLN A 131 18.29 7.09 28.33
CA GLN A 131 19.49 6.29 28.10
C GLN A 131 19.23 5.23 27.04
N LEU A 132 20.24 4.96 26.23
CA LEU A 132 20.25 3.89 25.23
C LEU A 132 21.42 2.97 25.49
N LEU A 133 21.16 1.66 25.42
CA LEU A 133 22.18 0.61 25.38
C LEU A 133 21.91 -0.22 24.13
N ALA A 134 22.90 -0.46 23.27
CA ALA A 134 22.68 -1.29 22.08
C ALA A 134 23.87 -2.18 21.73
N ARG A 135 23.53 -3.35 21.17
CA ARG A 135 24.46 -4.38 20.71
C ARG A 135 23.80 -5.24 19.63
N ASP A 136 24.48 -5.43 18.50
CA ASP A 136 24.18 -6.44 17.46
C ASP A 136 22.73 -6.47 16.94
N GLY A 137 22.05 -5.32 16.85
CA GLY A 137 20.65 -5.21 16.42
C GLY A 137 19.63 -5.21 17.56
N LEU A 138 20.08 -5.22 18.82
CA LEU A 138 19.20 -5.10 20.00
C LEU A 138 19.51 -3.85 20.80
N ARG A 139 18.47 -3.08 21.11
CA ARG A 139 18.52 -1.84 21.88
C ARG A 139 17.64 -1.91 23.12
N TYR A 140 18.11 -1.31 24.21
CA TYR A 140 17.33 -1.04 25.41
C TYR A 140 17.31 0.46 25.66
N GLN A 141 16.10 1.01 25.71
CA GLN A 141 15.86 2.41 26.04
C GLN A 141 15.36 2.52 27.48
N ILE A 142 16.09 3.27 28.31
CA ILE A 142 15.74 3.54 29.69
C ILE A 142 15.25 4.99 29.78
N ILE A 143 13.98 5.16 30.16
CA ILE A 143 13.37 6.46 30.43
C ILE A 143 13.05 6.50 31.91
N ALA A 144 13.62 7.46 32.63
CA ALA A 144 13.37 7.59 34.06
C ALA A 144 13.15 9.03 34.45
N TRP A 145 12.30 9.27 35.45
CA TRP A 145 11.97 10.63 35.87
C TRP A 145 11.71 10.73 37.37
N THR A 146 11.90 11.95 37.88
CA THR A 146 11.64 12.30 39.26
C THR A 146 11.43 13.81 39.42
N SER A 147 11.06 14.26 40.62
CA SER A 147 11.06 15.68 40.98
C SER A 147 12.48 16.25 40.94
N ARG A 148 12.65 17.50 40.50
CA ARG A 148 13.96 18.15 40.36
C ARG A 148 14.86 18.07 41.61
N SER A 149 14.26 18.11 42.81
CA SER A 149 14.97 17.95 44.09
C SER A 149 15.67 16.60 44.30
N LYS A 150 15.41 15.61 43.43
CA LYS A 150 15.97 14.25 43.49
C LYS A 150 16.80 13.87 42.26
N ALA A 151 17.15 14.85 41.43
CA ALA A 151 17.89 14.61 40.18
C ALA A 151 19.22 13.86 40.40
N ASP A 152 20.00 14.24 41.42
CA ASP A 152 21.30 13.61 41.71
C ASP A 152 21.14 12.15 42.16
N GLU A 153 20.04 11.85 42.88
CA GLU A 153 19.73 10.49 43.27
C GLU A 153 19.30 9.65 42.06
N LEU A 154 18.45 10.20 41.17
CA LEU A 154 18.12 9.56 39.89
C LEU A 154 19.39 9.21 39.10
N GLU A 155 20.33 10.15 38.99
CA GLU A 155 21.58 9.93 38.26
C GLU A 155 22.43 8.79 38.85
N LYS A 156 22.57 8.77 40.19
CA LYS A 156 23.28 7.69 40.88
C LYS A 156 22.63 6.33 40.63
N GLN A 157 21.31 6.26 40.72
CA GLN A 157 20.56 5.02 40.55
C GLN A 157 20.70 4.46 39.13
N LEU A 158 20.56 5.31 38.12
CA LEU A 158 20.67 4.85 36.72
C LEU A 158 22.10 4.47 36.34
N THR A 159 23.11 5.12 36.92
CA THR A 159 24.51 4.71 36.71
C THR A 159 24.75 3.28 37.20
N ALA A 160 24.21 2.92 38.38
CA ALA A 160 24.29 1.56 38.89
C ALA A 160 23.54 0.54 38.00
N VAL A 161 22.38 0.93 37.46
CA VAL A 161 21.61 0.07 36.51
C VAL A 161 22.43 -0.24 35.27
N VAL A 162 23.10 0.76 34.67
CA VAL A 162 23.92 0.59 33.46
C VAL A 162 25.22 -0.18 33.73
N ASP A 163 25.82 -0.01 34.90
CA ASP A 163 27.05 -0.71 35.27
C ASP A 163 26.86 -2.21 35.50
N GLU A 164 25.68 -2.60 35.94
CA GLU A 164 25.31 -3.99 36.22
C GLU A 164 24.34 -4.56 35.17
N PHE A 165 24.20 -3.88 34.03
CA PHE A 165 23.41 -4.34 32.89
C PHE A 165 24.13 -5.45 32.14
N SER A 166 23.41 -6.48 31.71
CA SER A 166 23.90 -7.51 30.81
C SER A 166 22.88 -7.84 29.72
N PHE A 167 23.36 -7.82 28.47
CA PHE A 167 22.64 -8.34 27.30
C PHE A 167 22.37 -9.86 27.41
N PRO A 168 21.53 -10.44 26.53
CA PRO A 168 21.29 -11.88 26.49
C PRO A 168 22.59 -12.69 26.48
N ALA A 169 22.63 -13.81 27.22
CA ALA A 169 23.83 -14.62 27.38
C ALA A 169 24.28 -15.27 26.05
N ALA A 170 25.57 -15.61 25.96
CA ALA A 170 26.11 -16.40 24.85
C ALA A 170 25.35 -17.73 24.67
N GLY A 171 25.09 -18.11 23.41
CA GLY A 171 24.29 -19.29 23.05
C GLY A 171 22.78 -19.12 23.20
N SER A 172 22.30 -17.96 23.64
CA SER A 172 20.87 -17.63 23.65
C SER A 172 20.28 -17.62 22.24
N ALA A 173 18.95 -17.67 22.13
CA ALA A 173 18.27 -17.58 20.84
C ALA A 173 18.63 -16.30 20.07
N TRP A 174 18.84 -15.19 20.79
CA TRP A 174 19.30 -13.94 20.19
C TRP A 174 20.75 -14.04 19.68
N ASP A 175 21.67 -14.54 20.51
CA ASP A 175 23.09 -14.67 20.15
C ASP A 175 23.30 -15.50 18.88
N LYS A 176 22.53 -16.57 18.69
CA LYS A 176 22.55 -17.37 17.46
C LYS A 176 22.20 -16.57 16.21
N LYS A 177 21.29 -15.60 16.30
CA LYS A 177 20.91 -14.72 15.19
C LYS A 177 22.00 -13.71 14.81
N THR A 178 22.97 -13.47 15.70
CA THR A 178 24.09 -12.55 15.42
C THR A 178 25.21 -13.17 14.59
N VAL A 179 25.15 -14.48 14.32
CA VAL A 179 26.15 -15.19 13.50
C VAL A 179 25.79 -15.04 12.01
N PRO A 180 26.73 -14.57 11.15
CA PRO A 180 26.48 -14.46 9.72
C PRO A 180 26.11 -15.81 9.06
N ARG A 181 25.02 -15.82 8.29
CA ARG A 181 24.54 -16.94 7.50
C ARG A 181 24.58 -16.59 6.01
N GLU A 182 24.94 -17.55 5.17
CA GLU A 182 24.87 -17.40 3.71
C GLU A 182 23.43 -17.59 3.22
N VAL A 183 23.02 -16.70 2.34
CA VAL A 183 21.72 -16.65 1.68
C VAL A 183 21.99 -16.71 0.18
N THR A 184 21.24 -17.55 -0.52
CA THR A 184 21.35 -17.70 -1.98
C THR A 184 19.98 -17.54 -2.61
N HIS A 185 19.90 -16.60 -3.54
CA HIS A 185 18.75 -16.35 -4.40
C HIS A 185 19.08 -16.77 -5.83
N HIS A 186 18.10 -17.31 -6.54
CA HIS A 186 18.27 -17.73 -7.92
C HIS A 186 17.30 -16.96 -8.80
N LEU A 187 17.84 -16.13 -9.69
CA LEU A 187 17.11 -15.32 -10.64
C LEU A 187 17.20 -15.99 -12.02
N PRO A 188 16.34 -15.64 -13.00
CA PRO A 188 16.48 -16.23 -14.33
C PRO A 188 17.87 -15.86 -14.89
N GLY A 189 18.67 -16.84 -15.28
CA GLY A 189 20.00 -16.64 -15.85
C GLY A 189 21.16 -16.37 -14.87
N VAL A 190 20.92 -16.16 -13.57
CA VAL A 190 21.98 -15.92 -12.56
C VAL A 190 21.63 -16.44 -11.16
N SER A 191 22.64 -16.77 -10.36
CA SER A 191 22.52 -17.05 -8.92
C SER A 191 23.27 -15.98 -8.13
N LEU A 192 22.59 -15.43 -7.14
CA LEU A 192 23.06 -14.40 -6.24
C LEU A 192 23.27 -15.00 -4.85
N SER A 193 24.47 -14.93 -4.29
CA SER A 193 24.71 -15.38 -2.91
C SER A 193 25.41 -14.30 -2.08
N PHE A 194 25.03 -14.12 -0.83
CA PHE A 194 25.61 -13.14 0.11
C PHE A 194 25.39 -13.58 1.56
N LYS A 195 26.01 -12.91 2.54
CA LYS A 195 25.83 -13.19 3.97
C LYS A 195 25.08 -12.08 4.69
N ILE A 196 24.21 -12.47 5.63
CA ILE A 196 23.47 -11.57 6.52
C ILE A 196 23.47 -12.09 7.97
N ARG A 197 23.13 -11.22 8.93
CA ARG A 197 22.80 -11.59 10.31
C ARG A 197 21.30 -11.52 10.53
N ASP A 198 20.67 -12.62 10.93
CA ASP A 198 19.22 -12.67 11.19
C ASP A 198 18.79 -11.79 12.40
N SER A 199 19.75 -11.27 13.18
CA SER A 199 19.50 -10.30 14.26
C SER A 199 19.28 -8.88 13.75
N VAL A 200 19.70 -8.59 12.51
CA VAL A 200 19.56 -7.29 11.84
C VAL A 200 18.59 -7.41 10.68
N HIS A 201 18.75 -8.43 9.84
CA HIS A 201 18.05 -8.56 8.56
C HIS A 201 17.08 -9.73 8.61
N GLN A 202 15.78 -9.45 8.56
CA GLN A 202 14.72 -10.45 8.49
C GLN A 202 14.03 -10.36 7.13
N PRO A 203 13.53 -11.48 6.55
CA PRO A 203 12.74 -11.42 5.34
C PRO A 203 11.53 -10.48 5.52
N THR A 204 11.33 -9.57 4.58
CA THR A 204 10.22 -8.63 4.56
C THR A 204 9.53 -8.70 3.22
N GLU A 205 8.21 -8.54 3.19
CA GLU A 205 7.44 -8.47 1.95
C GLU A 205 7.40 -7.03 1.46
N ILE A 206 8.07 -6.75 0.34
CA ILE A 206 8.00 -5.47 -0.37
C ILE A 206 7.39 -5.74 -1.73
N PRO A 207 6.30 -5.05 -2.11
CA PRO A 207 5.72 -5.19 -3.44
C PRO A 207 6.79 -5.02 -4.53
N GLN A 208 6.75 -5.86 -5.56
CA GLN A 208 7.64 -5.82 -6.72
C GLN A 208 9.12 -6.18 -6.46
N ALA A 209 9.57 -6.31 -5.20
CA ALA A 209 10.92 -6.80 -4.90
C ALA A 209 11.01 -8.31 -5.12
N ILE A 210 12.09 -8.76 -5.78
CA ILE A 210 12.37 -10.19 -5.95
C ILE A 210 12.65 -10.85 -4.58
N PHE A 211 13.40 -10.13 -3.75
CA PHE A 211 13.55 -10.43 -2.34
C PHE A 211 13.84 -9.13 -1.59
N ALA A 212 13.42 -9.08 -0.33
CA ALA A 212 13.74 -8.00 0.58
C ALA A 212 14.10 -8.53 1.97
N TYR A 213 15.11 -7.92 2.57
CA TYR A 213 15.46 -8.12 3.97
C TYR A 213 15.48 -6.77 4.67
N GLY A 214 14.68 -6.60 5.71
CA GLY A 214 14.64 -5.38 6.51
C GLY A 214 15.04 -5.61 7.95
N SER A 215 15.49 -4.56 8.62
CA SER A 215 15.49 -4.51 10.09
C SER A 215 14.10 -4.24 10.63
N GLU A 216 13.80 -4.70 11.84
CA GLU A 216 12.47 -4.56 12.46
C GLU A 216 12.12 -3.09 12.81
N ASP A 217 13.10 -2.17 12.70
CA ASP A 217 12.92 -0.72 12.79
C ASP A 217 12.95 -0.01 11.43
N ASP A 218 13.01 -0.76 10.32
CA ASP A 218 13.06 -0.28 8.93
C ASP A 218 14.23 0.67 8.59
N MET A 219 15.21 0.82 9.50
CA MET A 219 16.37 1.72 9.31
C MET A 219 17.48 1.10 8.45
N HIS A 220 17.40 -0.21 8.19
CA HIS A 220 18.35 -0.95 7.36
C HIS A 220 17.60 -1.92 6.45
N GLY A 221 18.00 -1.99 5.18
CA GLY A 221 17.34 -2.86 4.23
C GLY A 221 18.22 -3.31 3.07
N ILE A 222 17.96 -4.52 2.58
CA ILE A 222 18.51 -5.08 1.36
C ILE A 222 17.33 -5.36 0.44
N PHE A 223 17.33 -4.81 -0.76
CA PHE A 223 16.24 -4.97 -1.72
C PHE A 223 16.81 -5.38 -3.07
N ALA A 224 16.10 -6.23 -3.79
CA ALA A 224 16.44 -6.59 -5.16
C ALA A 224 15.23 -6.43 -6.08
N TYR A 225 15.43 -5.76 -7.20
CA TYR A 225 14.40 -5.54 -8.23
C TYR A 225 14.93 -5.98 -9.59
N GLU A 226 14.07 -6.58 -10.41
CA GLU A 226 14.37 -6.94 -11.78
C GLU A 226 13.61 -6.03 -12.73
N MET A 227 14.31 -5.50 -13.73
CA MET A 227 13.75 -4.53 -14.66
C MET A 227 14.13 -4.84 -16.10
N PRO A 228 13.25 -4.52 -17.07
CA PRO A 228 13.58 -4.68 -18.48
C PRO A 228 14.74 -3.75 -18.86
N GLY A 229 15.75 -4.29 -19.52
CA GLY A 229 16.93 -3.56 -20.01
C GLY A 229 16.66 -2.78 -21.31
N THR A 230 15.40 -2.53 -21.67
CA THR A 230 15.05 -1.64 -22.79
C THR A 230 15.53 -0.21 -22.57
N LEU A 231 15.89 0.15 -21.34
CA LEU A 231 16.61 1.38 -21.00
C LEU A 231 18.06 1.28 -21.48
N ALA A 232 18.36 1.96 -22.58
CA ALA A 232 19.65 1.91 -23.27
C ALA A 232 20.87 2.42 -22.47
N ASN A 233 20.69 2.83 -21.20
CA ASN A 233 21.76 3.42 -20.38
C ASN A 233 21.55 3.17 -18.87
N ILE A 234 22.48 2.44 -18.22
CA ILE A 234 22.46 2.23 -16.74
C ILE A 234 22.55 3.56 -15.99
N ASP A 235 23.32 4.53 -16.49
CA ASP A 235 23.44 5.83 -15.81
C ASP A 235 22.09 6.55 -15.83
N TYR A 236 21.36 6.51 -16.95
CA TYR A 236 19.99 7.04 -17.02
C TYR A 236 19.06 6.35 -16.02
N PHE A 237 19.19 5.03 -15.87
CA PHE A 237 18.44 4.28 -14.89
C PHE A 237 18.78 4.73 -13.45
N LEU A 238 20.06 4.81 -13.10
CA LEU A 238 20.50 5.27 -11.77
C LEU A 238 20.08 6.72 -11.50
N ASP A 239 20.11 7.57 -12.53
CA ASP A 239 19.60 8.94 -12.45
C ASP A 239 18.10 8.93 -12.13
N ARG A 240 17.33 8.06 -12.81
CA ARG A 240 15.89 7.87 -12.54
C ARG A 240 15.65 7.32 -11.14
N GLU A 241 16.38 6.30 -10.68
CA GLU A 241 16.18 5.74 -9.34
C GLU A 241 16.58 6.73 -8.23
N LEU A 242 17.62 7.55 -8.46
CA LEU A 242 17.93 8.66 -7.55
C LEU A 242 16.81 9.70 -7.55
N GLN A 243 16.25 9.98 -8.72
CA GLN A 243 15.05 10.81 -8.86
C GLN A 243 13.92 10.20 -8.02
N ASP A 244 13.56 8.94 -8.26
CA ASP A 244 12.48 8.19 -7.61
C ASP A 244 12.63 8.13 -6.08
N LEU A 245 13.85 7.94 -5.55
CA LEU A 245 14.14 8.06 -4.12
C LEU A 245 13.76 9.46 -3.60
N ASN A 246 14.17 10.50 -4.31
CA ASN A 246 13.87 11.89 -3.97
C ASN A 246 12.40 12.31 -4.22
N GLN A 247 11.56 11.46 -4.83
CA GLN A 247 10.13 11.76 -5.01
C GLN A 247 9.28 11.37 -3.79
N ASN A 248 9.73 10.35 -3.05
CA ASN A 248 8.98 9.74 -1.96
C ASN A 248 9.62 9.96 -0.58
N ASP A 249 10.90 10.34 -0.56
CA ASP A 249 11.60 10.73 0.65
C ASP A 249 11.69 12.26 0.77
N SER A 250 11.62 12.71 1.99
CA SER A 250 11.48 14.11 2.38
C SER A 250 12.81 14.80 2.63
N GLU A 251 13.88 14.03 2.86
CA GLU A 251 15.25 14.50 2.75
C GLU A 251 15.82 14.17 1.36
N GLU A 252 16.34 15.18 0.67
CA GLU A 252 17.01 15.01 -0.62
C GLU A 252 18.26 14.13 -0.47
N TYR A 253 18.23 12.96 -1.10
CA TYR A 253 19.40 12.14 -1.37
C TYR A 253 20.27 12.80 -2.44
N LYS A 254 21.49 13.11 -2.06
CA LYS A 254 22.53 13.60 -2.96
C LYS A 254 23.43 12.46 -3.38
N GLU A 255 23.76 12.43 -4.67
CA GLU A 255 24.82 11.53 -5.14
C GLU A 255 26.12 11.86 -4.41
N HIS A 256 26.61 10.89 -3.64
CA HIS A 256 27.91 10.96 -2.97
C HIS A 256 29.01 10.39 -3.87
N SER A 257 28.72 9.28 -4.54
CA SER A 257 29.66 8.69 -5.49
C SER A 257 28.97 7.79 -6.49
N ARG A 258 29.56 7.70 -7.69
CA ARG A 258 29.19 6.70 -8.70
C ARG A 258 30.44 6.00 -9.20
N LYS A 259 30.43 4.67 -9.21
CA LYS A 259 31.59 3.86 -9.59
C LYS A 259 31.19 2.62 -10.38
N ASP A 260 32.07 2.20 -11.26
CA ASP A 260 31.95 0.89 -11.89
C ASP A 260 32.17 -0.18 -10.83
N VAL A 261 31.29 -1.18 -10.83
CA VAL A 261 31.40 -2.35 -9.98
C VAL A 261 31.38 -3.60 -10.83
N ARG A 262 31.97 -4.66 -10.28
CA ARG A 262 31.95 -5.97 -10.91
C ARG A 262 31.84 -7.02 -9.82
N TYR A 263 30.82 -7.86 -9.94
CA TYR A 263 30.62 -9.01 -9.07
C TYR A 263 30.70 -10.27 -9.95
N GLY A 264 31.79 -11.03 -9.81
CA GLY A 264 32.14 -12.07 -10.79
C GLY A 264 32.52 -11.46 -12.14
N ASP A 265 31.87 -11.92 -13.21
CA ASP A 265 32.05 -11.37 -14.57
C ASP A 265 30.96 -10.35 -14.95
N THR A 266 29.96 -10.15 -14.10
CA THR A 266 28.81 -9.27 -14.36
C THR A 266 29.21 -7.81 -14.14
N PRO A 267 29.24 -6.96 -15.20
CA PRO A 267 29.48 -5.54 -15.05
C PRO A 267 28.26 -4.86 -14.45
N GLY A 268 28.50 -3.81 -13.68
CA GLY A 268 27.46 -2.96 -13.16
C GLY A 268 27.97 -1.59 -12.79
N ARG A 269 27.05 -0.77 -12.32
CA ARG A 269 27.32 0.58 -11.84
C ARG A 269 26.69 0.72 -10.46
N CYS A 270 27.45 1.25 -9.51
CA CYS A 270 26.96 1.52 -8.18
C CYS A 270 26.90 3.03 -7.96
N LEU A 271 25.71 3.51 -7.61
CA LEU A 271 25.44 4.83 -7.09
C LEU A 271 25.33 4.73 -5.56
N VAL A 272 26.04 5.60 -4.86
CA VAL A 272 25.84 5.85 -3.42
C VAL A 272 25.18 7.20 -3.32
N ALA A 273 23.96 7.21 -2.81
CA ALA A 273 23.20 8.41 -2.54
C ALA A 273 22.99 8.53 -1.03
N ALA A 274 23.07 9.75 -0.50
CA ALA A 274 22.90 10.00 0.92
C ALA A 274 22.10 11.28 1.18
N SER A 275 21.19 11.19 2.14
CA SER A 275 20.51 12.30 2.78
C SER A 275 21.24 12.69 4.08
N ASP A 276 20.64 13.55 4.90
CA ASP A 276 21.18 13.92 6.21
C ASP A 276 21.10 12.75 7.21
N THR A 277 20.12 11.85 7.06
CA THR A 277 19.87 10.73 7.99
C THR A 277 20.07 9.34 7.39
N PHE A 278 19.99 9.18 6.06
CA PHE A 278 20.05 7.90 5.38
C PHE A 278 21.07 7.85 4.25
N THR A 279 21.55 6.65 3.95
CA THR A 279 22.37 6.35 2.78
C THR A 279 21.79 5.13 2.06
N VAL A 280 21.65 5.22 0.75
CA VAL A 280 21.28 4.11 -0.11
C VAL A 280 22.42 3.82 -1.09
N HIS A 281 22.81 2.55 -1.16
CA HIS A 281 23.74 2.03 -2.16
C HIS A 281 22.91 1.31 -3.23
N ILE A 282 22.75 1.93 -4.40
CA ILE A 282 22.02 1.38 -5.54
C ILE A 282 23.04 0.78 -6.51
N THR A 283 23.02 -0.54 -6.66
CA THR A 283 23.90 -1.26 -7.58
C THR A 283 23.07 -1.86 -8.69
N VAL A 284 23.33 -1.44 -9.93
CA VAL A 284 22.63 -1.93 -11.11
C VAL A 284 23.56 -2.78 -11.94
N LEU A 285 23.13 -4.00 -12.22
CA LEU A 285 23.91 -5.06 -12.83
C LEU A 285 23.26 -5.47 -14.14
N GLN A 286 24.05 -5.57 -15.20
CA GLN A 286 23.56 -6.04 -16.49
C GLN A 286 23.47 -7.57 -16.49
N LEU A 287 22.25 -8.09 -16.51
CA LEU A 287 21.99 -9.51 -16.62
C LEU A 287 21.86 -9.94 -18.12
N PRO A 288 22.05 -11.23 -18.43
CA PRO A 288 21.74 -11.76 -19.75
C PRO A 288 20.28 -11.54 -20.15
N GLY A 289 20.02 -11.38 -21.45
CA GLY A 289 18.67 -11.22 -22.01
C GLY A 289 18.14 -9.79 -21.98
N ASN A 290 19.02 -8.78 -21.99
CA ASN A 290 18.64 -7.36 -21.90
C ASN A 290 17.79 -7.07 -20.65
N ARG A 291 18.28 -7.49 -19.47
CA ARG A 291 17.64 -7.27 -18.16
C ARG A 291 18.61 -6.57 -17.23
N LEU A 292 18.07 -5.81 -16.29
CA LEU A 292 18.82 -5.15 -15.24
C LEU A 292 18.40 -5.74 -13.88
N LEU A 293 19.39 -6.04 -13.05
CA LEU A 293 19.18 -6.35 -11.63
C LEU A 293 19.64 -5.16 -10.82
N GLU A 294 18.70 -4.56 -10.11
CA GLU A 294 18.96 -3.52 -9.14
C GLU A 294 19.07 -4.16 -7.75
N LEU A 295 20.15 -3.85 -7.03
CA LEU A 295 20.37 -4.21 -5.64
C LEU A 295 20.52 -2.93 -4.82
N ARG A 296 19.64 -2.74 -3.84
CA ARG A 296 19.73 -1.63 -2.88
C ARG A 296 20.23 -2.13 -1.54
N TYR A 297 21.15 -1.39 -0.94
CA TYR A 297 21.43 -1.48 0.49
C TYR A 297 21.16 -0.12 1.13
N ALA A 298 20.08 -0.01 1.91
CA ALA A 298 19.73 1.19 2.65
C ALA A 298 20.23 1.08 4.11
N HIS A 299 20.75 2.18 4.65
CA HIS A 299 21.14 2.27 6.05
C HIS A 299 21.09 3.70 6.57
N SER A 300 20.85 3.87 7.87
CA SER A 300 21.01 5.17 8.53
C SER A 300 22.48 5.65 8.56
N GLY A 301 22.70 6.95 8.72
CA GLY A 301 24.01 7.59 8.90
C GLY A 301 24.84 7.80 7.64
N ALA A 302 26.02 8.42 7.81
CA ALA A 302 26.85 8.92 6.71
C ALA A 302 27.39 7.82 5.75
N PRO A 303 27.55 8.14 4.46
CA PRO A 303 27.92 7.15 3.43
C PRO A 303 29.31 6.53 3.64
N ASP A 304 30.27 7.33 4.12
CA ASP A 304 31.66 6.90 4.34
C ASP A 304 31.86 6.12 5.65
N LEU A 305 30.81 5.97 6.46
CA LEU A 305 30.91 5.23 7.72
C LEU A 305 31.10 3.74 7.43
N LYS A 306 32.00 3.08 8.16
CA LYS A 306 32.13 1.62 8.11
C LYS A 306 30.95 0.97 8.82
N ARG A 307 30.36 -0.02 8.17
CA ARG A 307 29.09 -0.66 8.56
C ARG A 307 29.27 -2.16 8.44
N PHE A 308 29.20 -2.89 9.56
CA PHE A 308 29.55 -4.31 9.52
C PHE A 308 28.62 -5.10 8.58
N ASP A 309 27.30 -4.91 8.68
CA ASP A 309 26.35 -5.69 7.87
C ASP A 309 26.32 -5.28 6.39
N ARG A 310 26.54 -3.99 6.09
CA ARG A 310 26.68 -3.50 4.71
C ARG A 310 27.93 -4.08 4.06
N ASP A 311 29.06 -3.96 4.75
CA ASP A 311 30.34 -4.42 4.25
C ASP A 311 30.30 -5.96 4.13
N LEU A 312 29.69 -6.67 5.09
CA LEU A 312 29.44 -8.11 5.01
C LEU A 312 28.62 -8.48 3.76
N PHE A 313 27.53 -7.77 3.47
CA PHE A 313 26.71 -8.02 2.28
C PHE A 313 27.51 -7.86 0.99
N TRP A 314 28.11 -6.69 0.76
CA TRP A 314 28.83 -6.41 -0.49
C TRP A 314 30.12 -7.23 -0.64
N ASP A 315 30.88 -7.48 0.44
CA ASP A 315 32.11 -8.27 0.40
C ASP A 315 31.86 -9.76 0.13
N THR A 316 30.63 -10.23 0.40
CA THR A 316 30.25 -11.63 0.19
C THR A 316 29.33 -11.84 -1.00
N LEU A 317 28.89 -10.76 -1.66
CA LEU A 317 28.03 -10.81 -2.83
C LEU A 317 28.74 -11.51 -4.00
N LYS A 318 28.16 -12.62 -4.46
CA LYS A 318 28.61 -13.33 -5.66
C LYS A 318 27.44 -13.43 -6.63
N ILE A 319 27.74 -13.14 -7.90
CA ILE A 319 26.83 -13.37 -9.02
C ILE A 319 27.49 -14.40 -9.90
N ASN A 320 26.86 -15.56 -9.99
CA ASN A 320 27.31 -16.62 -10.87
C ASN A 320 26.30 -16.71 -12.02
N PRO A 321 26.73 -16.61 -13.29
CA PRO A 321 25.86 -16.91 -14.41
C PRO A 321 25.32 -18.33 -14.22
N VAL A 322 24.02 -18.45 -14.34
CA VAL A 322 23.31 -19.71 -14.35
C VAL A 322 22.86 -19.85 -15.79
N GLU A 323 23.67 -20.53 -16.61
CA GLU A 323 23.22 -20.96 -17.93
C GLU A 323 22.07 -21.94 -17.69
N SER A 324 20.83 -21.43 -17.68
CA SER A 324 19.68 -22.30 -17.82
C SER A 324 19.74 -22.97 -19.20
N GLY A 325 20.27 -22.29 -20.24
CA GLY A 325 20.21 -22.79 -21.60
C GLY A 325 18.77 -22.95 -22.11
N LEU A 326 17.82 -22.18 -21.54
CA LEU A 326 16.40 -22.16 -21.88
C LEU A 326 15.99 -20.80 -22.43
N ASP A 327 15.28 -20.81 -23.56
CA ASP A 327 14.65 -19.65 -24.19
C ASP A 327 13.15 -19.69 -23.88
N LEU A 328 12.73 -19.08 -22.77
CA LEU A 328 11.32 -19.01 -22.34
C LEU A 328 10.63 -17.76 -22.92
N PRO A 329 9.35 -17.84 -23.37
CA PRO A 329 8.62 -16.69 -23.91
C PRO A 329 8.56 -15.50 -22.93
N GLU A 330 8.65 -14.25 -23.38
CA GLU A 330 8.46 -13.08 -22.50
C GLU A 330 6.98 -12.93 -22.09
N HIS A 331 6.72 -12.56 -20.82
CA HIS A 331 5.38 -12.23 -20.35
C HIS A 331 5.24 -10.71 -20.30
N TYR A 332 4.42 -10.15 -21.18
CA TYR A 332 4.07 -8.73 -21.15
C TYR A 332 2.88 -8.52 -20.20
N LEU A 333 3.11 -7.75 -19.13
CA LEU A 333 2.05 -7.16 -18.31
C LEU A 333 1.39 -6.00 -19.10
N GLU A 334 0.60 -6.32 -20.12
CA GLU A 334 -0.25 -5.36 -20.83
C GLU A 334 -1.72 -5.72 -20.58
N VAL A 335 -2.23 -5.48 -19.37
CA VAL A 335 -3.66 -5.59 -19.08
C VAL A 335 -4.07 -4.44 -18.17
N GLU A 336 -4.15 -3.23 -18.72
CA GLU A 336 -4.92 -2.13 -18.10
C GLU A 336 -5.19 -0.97 -19.06
N ALA A 337 -4.36 -0.78 -20.10
CA ALA A 337 -4.56 0.30 -21.08
C ALA A 337 -5.78 0.12 -22.02
N SER A 338 -6.37 -1.08 -22.12
CA SER A 338 -7.50 -1.36 -23.03
C SER A 338 -8.89 -1.12 -22.40
N ALA A 339 -8.97 -0.68 -21.15
CA ALA A 339 -10.21 -0.57 -20.38
C ALA A 339 -10.84 0.85 -20.36
N LEU A 340 -10.20 1.86 -20.96
CA LEU A 340 -10.75 3.23 -20.95
C LEU A 340 -12.02 3.32 -21.80
N ASN A 341 -13.08 3.92 -21.27
CA ASN A 341 -14.28 4.29 -22.04
C ASN A 341 -13.86 5.16 -23.24
N LYS A 342 -14.51 4.97 -24.39
CA LYS A 342 -14.32 5.78 -25.61
C LYS A 342 -14.20 7.29 -25.33
N TYR A 343 -15.00 7.88 -24.44
CA TYR A 343 -14.89 9.31 -24.13
C TYR A 343 -13.63 9.68 -23.35
N GLN A 344 -13.15 8.81 -22.46
CA GLN A 344 -11.85 8.99 -21.79
C GLN A 344 -10.72 8.92 -22.81
N GLN A 345 -10.79 7.98 -23.76
CA GLN A 345 -9.83 7.89 -24.87
C GLN A 345 -9.85 9.16 -25.72
N GLU A 346 -11.04 9.64 -26.12
CA GLU A 346 -11.17 10.88 -26.90
C GLU A 346 -10.66 12.11 -26.13
N VAL A 347 -10.92 12.22 -24.82
CA VAL A 347 -10.37 13.30 -23.99
C VAL A 347 -8.85 13.19 -23.90
N ALA A 348 -8.30 12.00 -23.68
CA ALA A 348 -6.85 11.79 -23.67
C ALA A 348 -6.19 12.13 -25.03
N GLU A 349 -6.84 11.82 -26.15
CA GLU A 349 -6.37 12.16 -27.51
C GLU A 349 -6.44 13.67 -27.82
N LEU A 350 -7.45 14.36 -27.27
CA LEU A 350 -7.64 15.80 -27.46
C LEU A 350 -6.82 16.64 -26.47
N SER A 351 -6.40 16.04 -25.37
CA SER A 351 -5.54 16.65 -24.37
C SER A 351 -4.11 16.80 -24.90
N THR A 352 -3.51 17.94 -24.59
CA THR A 352 -2.09 18.20 -24.86
C THR A 352 -1.32 18.14 -23.55
N ASP A 353 -0.30 17.29 -23.49
CA ASP A 353 0.61 17.25 -22.34
C ASP A 353 1.44 18.55 -22.31
N LEU A 354 1.35 19.27 -21.20
CA LEU A 354 2.12 20.50 -20.98
C LEU A 354 3.50 20.18 -20.44
N PHE A 355 3.54 19.40 -19.37
CA PHE A 355 4.75 18.89 -18.72
C PHE A 355 4.35 17.77 -17.75
N ALA A 356 5.32 16.98 -17.30
CA ALA A 356 5.13 15.98 -16.26
C ALA A 356 6.07 16.32 -15.10
N VAL A 357 5.58 16.14 -13.88
CA VAL A 357 6.37 16.31 -12.67
C VAL A 357 6.29 15.07 -11.82
N GLU A 358 7.37 14.86 -11.08
CA GLU A 358 7.49 13.76 -10.16
C GLU A 358 6.72 14.07 -8.87
N ASN A 359 5.61 13.39 -8.75
CA ASN A 359 4.68 13.45 -7.63
C ASN A 359 3.67 12.32 -7.89
N SER A 360 3.27 11.63 -6.84
CA SER A 360 2.20 10.62 -6.89
C SER A 360 0.88 11.13 -6.34
N THR A 361 0.89 12.24 -5.59
CA THR A 361 -0.29 12.79 -4.90
C THR A 361 -0.31 14.32 -4.90
N VAL A 362 -1.51 14.91 -4.85
CA VAL A 362 -1.73 16.35 -4.69
C VAL A 362 -2.86 16.57 -3.67
N LEU A 363 -2.58 17.36 -2.63
CA LEU A 363 -3.58 17.78 -1.65
C LEU A 363 -4.11 19.19 -1.92
N SER A 364 -3.24 20.08 -2.39
CA SER A 364 -3.58 21.45 -2.71
C SER A 364 -2.81 21.93 -3.93
N LEU A 365 -3.46 22.77 -4.72
CA LEU A 365 -2.87 23.29 -5.95
C LEU A 365 -3.31 24.74 -6.22
N THR A 366 -2.32 25.61 -6.40
CA THR A 366 -2.52 27.06 -6.61
C THR A 366 -1.59 27.58 -7.70
N ARG A 367 -2.11 28.33 -8.68
CA ARG A 367 -1.28 28.98 -9.72
C ARG A 367 -0.80 30.37 -9.31
N TYR A 368 0.39 30.74 -9.78
CA TYR A 368 0.98 32.07 -9.66
C TYR A 368 1.12 32.80 -11.01
N ASP A 369 1.31 34.13 -10.95
CA ASP A 369 1.38 35.02 -12.12
C ASP A 369 2.50 34.66 -13.12
N ASP A 370 3.55 33.99 -12.65
CA ASP A 370 4.67 33.51 -13.47
C ASP A 370 4.39 32.17 -14.18
N GLN A 371 3.14 31.73 -14.17
CA GLN A 371 2.64 30.48 -14.75
C GLN A 371 3.13 29.20 -14.06
N ARG A 372 3.72 29.29 -12.86
CA ARG A 372 4.04 28.11 -12.04
C ARG A 372 2.87 27.75 -11.13
N TYR A 373 2.84 26.49 -10.72
CA TYR A 373 1.82 25.92 -9.84
C TYR A 373 2.48 25.49 -8.54
N LEU A 374 1.98 26.00 -7.42
CA LEU A 374 2.30 25.46 -6.11
C LEU A 374 1.49 24.18 -5.91
N ILE A 375 2.18 23.05 -5.91
CA ILE A 375 1.67 21.74 -5.49
C ILE A 375 2.03 21.55 -4.03
N ALA A 376 1.08 21.05 -3.26
CA ALA A 376 1.27 20.64 -1.89
C ALA A 376 0.78 19.19 -1.76
N ASN A 377 1.63 18.26 -1.33
CA ASN A 377 1.27 16.85 -1.06
C ASN A 377 1.31 16.56 0.45
N TYR A 378 1.55 15.33 0.92
CA TYR A 378 1.65 15.04 2.36
C TYR A 378 2.98 15.45 2.99
N HIS A 379 4.04 15.53 2.19
CA HIS A 379 5.43 15.67 2.63
C HIS A 379 6.12 16.90 2.05
N GLU A 380 5.59 17.51 0.99
CA GLU A 380 6.30 18.50 0.20
C GLU A 380 5.35 19.59 -0.36
N ALA A 381 5.83 20.83 -0.35
CA ALA A 381 5.27 21.93 -1.13
C ALA A 381 6.29 22.40 -2.19
N SER A 382 5.89 22.37 -3.47
CA SER A 382 6.76 22.65 -4.62
C SER A 382 6.10 23.58 -5.63
N LEU A 383 6.87 24.49 -6.20
CA LEU A 383 6.51 25.20 -7.43
C LEU A 383 6.88 24.35 -8.65
N VAL A 384 5.91 24.03 -9.49
CA VAL A 384 6.13 23.30 -10.72
C VAL A 384 5.73 24.11 -11.94
N GLY A 385 6.39 23.84 -13.06
CA GLY A 385 5.98 24.37 -14.36
C GLY A 385 6.85 23.79 -15.48
N PRO A 386 6.79 24.36 -16.70
CA PRO A 386 7.61 23.92 -17.83
C PRO A 386 9.12 23.97 -17.58
N GLY A 387 9.57 24.78 -16.62
CA GLY A 387 10.97 24.92 -16.22
C GLY A 387 11.46 23.86 -15.21
N GLY A 388 10.58 22.96 -14.76
CA GLY A 388 10.87 21.95 -13.75
C GLY A 388 10.12 22.17 -12.43
N LYS A 389 10.57 21.46 -11.40
CA LYS A 389 10.06 21.47 -10.02
C LYS A 389 11.07 22.21 -9.12
N GLU A 390 10.59 23.14 -8.31
CA GLU A 390 11.33 23.86 -7.27
C GLU A 390 10.66 23.56 -5.92
N VAL A 391 11.34 22.83 -5.04
CA VAL A 391 10.82 22.50 -3.71
C VAL A 391 10.94 23.72 -2.81
N LEU A 392 9.81 24.19 -2.28
CA LEU A 392 9.76 25.28 -1.31
C LEU A 392 9.88 24.78 0.13
N TYR A 393 9.29 23.62 0.41
CA TYR A 393 9.26 23.01 1.73
C TYR A 393 9.15 21.49 1.59
N SER A 394 9.83 20.75 2.47
CA SER A 394 9.73 19.30 2.58
C SER A 394 9.84 18.87 4.04
N THR A 395 9.14 17.81 4.44
CA THR A 395 9.13 17.27 5.80
C THR A 395 8.97 15.75 5.85
N ASP A 396 9.76 15.10 6.69
CA ASP A 396 9.74 13.65 6.93
C ASP A 396 8.66 13.17 7.89
N ASP A 397 7.97 14.10 8.53
CA ASP A 397 6.91 13.74 9.44
C ASP A 397 5.64 13.45 8.62
N TRP A 398 5.04 12.27 8.82
CA TRP A 398 3.69 11.90 8.34
C TRP A 398 2.56 12.76 8.94
N THR A 399 2.90 13.93 9.49
CA THR A 399 1.95 14.92 9.95
C THR A 399 1.17 15.50 8.76
N PRO A 400 -0.16 15.69 8.88
CA PRO A 400 -0.97 16.29 7.82
C PRO A 400 -0.34 17.61 7.36
N MET A 401 -0.08 17.73 6.06
CA MET A 401 0.81 18.78 5.59
C MET A 401 0.28 20.19 5.91
N PRO A 402 1.16 21.09 6.35
CA PRO A 402 0.86 22.51 6.53
C PRO A 402 0.28 23.21 5.30
N SER A 403 -0.56 24.22 5.53
CA SER A 403 -1.08 25.11 4.48
C SER A 403 -0.05 26.19 4.15
N ILE A 404 0.17 26.46 2.85
CA ILE A 404 1.17 27.40 2.36
C ILE A 404 0.56 28.50 1.48
N ALA A 405 1.02 29.73 1.61
CA ALA A 405 0.60 30.86 0.79
C ALA A 405 1.72 31.89 0.63
N LYS A 406 1.81 32.56 -0.53
CA LYS A 406 2.71 33.71 -0.71
C LYS A 406 2.04 34.98 -0.22
N TRP A 407 2.66 35.70 0.72
CA TRP A 407 2.16 36.99 1.19
C TRP A 407 3.26 38.04 1.05
N GLN A 408 2.97 39.11 0.30
CA GLN A 408 4.01 40.04 -0.16
C GLN A 408 5.09 39.29 -0.98
N ASP A 409 6.36 39.54 -0.66
CA ASP A 409 7.50 38.89 -1.30
C ASP A 409 7.93 37.60 -0.59
N VAL A 410 7.25 37.19 0.50
CA VAL A 410 7.63 36.00 1.29
C VAL A 410 6.63 34.86 1.19
N TRP A 411 7.11 33.64 1.38
CA TRP A 411 6.30 32.43 1.46
C TRP A 411 6.01 32.08 2.91
N ILE A 412 4.74 31.90 3.25
CA ILE A 412 4.30 31.60 4.62
C ILE A 412 3.73 30.20 4.70
N LEU A 413 4.24 29.44 5.67
CA LEU A 413 3.80 28.09 6.01
C LEU A 413 3.07 28.07 7.36
N ALA A 414 1.92 27.40 7.44
CA ALA A 414 1.24 27.07 8.69
C ALA A 414 1.59 25.64 9.13
N ASP A 415 2.68 25.48 9.89
CA ASP A 415 3.45 24.25 10.18
C ASP A 415 2.71 23.08 10.89
N GLY A 416 1.39 23.14 11.04
CA GLY A 416 0.60 22.15 11.80
C GLY A 416 0.73 22.24 13.32
N THR A 417 1.78 22.88 13.87
CA THR A 417 1.83 23.29 15.27
C THR A 417 1.03 24.56 15.52
N GLY A 418 0.68 25.27 14.45
CA GLY A 418 0.00 26.55 14.54
C GLY A 418 0.97 27.70 14.65
N GLU A 419 2.15 27.60 14.05
CA GLU A 419 3.08 28.72 13.90
C GLU A 419 3.24 29.06 12.41
N GLN A 420 3.54 30.34 12.13
CA GLN A 420 3.86 30.82 10.79
C GLN A 420 5.36 30.82 10.60
N ILE A 421 5.83 30.22 9.51
CA ILE A 421 7.25 30.19 9.17
C ILE A 421 7.42 30.90 7.82
N ASP A 422 8.31 31.88 7.77
CA ASP A 422 8.80 32.43 6.52
C ASP A 422 9.77 31.43 5.89
N LEU A 423 9.46 30.91 4.71
CA LEU A 423 10.29 29.91 4.05
C LEU A 423 11.61 30.48 3.52
N GLU A 424 11.75 31.79 3.32
CA GLU A 424 13.01 32.40 2.88
C GLU A 424 14.01 32.51 4.04
N SER A 425 13.55 32.92 5.22
CA SER A 425 14.40 33.06 6.41
C SER A 425 14.45 31.82 7.30
N HIS A 426 13.48 30.90 7.16
CA HIS A 426 13.21 29.80 8.08
C HIS A 426 13.02 30.25 9.54
N GLU A 427 12.71 31.53 9.77
CA GLU A 427 12.41 32.06 11.09
C GLU A 427 10.89 32.13 11.30
N PRO A 428 10.41 31.95 12.55
CA PRO A 428 9.04 32.29 12.87
C PRO A 428 8.77 33.73 12.44
N CYS A 429 7.68 33.94 11.71
CA CYS A 429 7.33 35.28 11.27
C CYS A 429 7.03 36.13 12.52
N ASP A 430 7.47 37.38 12.56
CA ASP A 430 7.23 38.32 13.68
C ASP A 430 5.74 38.70 13.87
N LEU A 431 4.84 38.01 13.17
CA LEU A 431 3.39 38.08 13.29
C LEU A 431 2.98 37.17 14.45
N GLU A 432 2.33 37.71 15.48
CA GLU A 432 1.78 36.92 16.62
C GLU A 432 0.55 36.06 16.20
N LEU A 433 0.59 35.42 15.04
CA LEU A 433 -0.49 34.63 14.47
C LEU A 433 -0.21 33.13 14.60
N LYS A 434 -1.28 32.36 14.87
CA LYS A 434 -1.18 30.91 15.03
C LYS A 434 -2.14 30.14 14.12
N PRO A 435 -1.88 30.11 12.80
CA PRO A 435 -2.80 29.55 11.82
C PRO A 435 -2.67 28.03 11.68
N LEU A 436 -3.80 27.37 11.44
CA LEU A 436 -3.90 26.00 10.96
C LEU A 436 -3.97 25.94 9.43
N LEU A 437 -4.63 26.94 8.82
CA LEU A 437 -4.84 27.06 7.38
C LEU A 437 -4.57 28.50 6.95
N LEU A 438 -4.08 28.67 5.73
CA LEU A 438 -3.71 29.96 5.13
C LEU A 438 -4.15 30.04 3.67
N ALA A 439 -4.50 31.25 3.24
CA ALA A 439 -4.59 31.64 1.84
C ALA A 439 -4.25 33.12 1.72
N SER A 440 -3.73 33.56 0.59
CA SER A 440 -3.40 34.97 0.37
C SER A 440 -4.11 35.52 -0.86
N PHE A 441 -4.34 36.83 -0.84
CA PHE A 441 -4.79 37.59 -1.99
C PHE A 441 -4.29 39.03 -1.85
N GLU A 442 -3.50 39.50 -2.82
CA GLU A 442 -2.81 40.80 -2.76
C GLU A 442 -2.07 40.96 -1.41
N ASP A 443 -2.32 42.05 -0.70
CA ASP A 443 -1.72 42.42 0.58
C ASP A 443 -2.44 41.79 1.80
N GLN A 444 -3.24 40.73 1.61
CA GLN A 444 -4.07 40.16 2.66
C GLN A 444 -3.80 38.68 2.87
N LEU A 445 -3.67 38.28 4.14
CA LEU A 445 -3.49 36.91 4.58
C LEU A 445 -4.75 36.42 5.31
N TYR A 446 -5.43 35.45 4.74
CA TYR A 446 -6.61 34.80 5.31
C TYR A 446 -6.19 33.56 6.07
N TYR A 447 -6.72 33.36 7.27
CA TYR A 447 -6.27 32.24 8.10
C TYR A 447 -7.33 31.71 9.07
N VAL A 448 -7.12 30.47 9.52
CA VAL A 448 -7.92 29.82 10.58
C VAL A 448 -7.02 29.60 11.79
N PRO A 449 -7.30 30.16 12.99
CA PRO A 449 -6.44 30.01 14.15
C PRO A 449 -6.53 28.60 14.76
N VAL A 450 -5.47 28.16 15.43
CA VAL A 450 -5.49 26.90 16.19
C VAL A 450 -6.30 27.07 17.48
N ILE A 451 -7.44 26.40 17.55
CA ILE A 451 -8.23 26.23 18.79
C ILE A 451 -7.84 24.89 19.41
N ARG A 452 -6.81 24.84 20.27
CA ARG A 452 -6.43 23.59 20.97
C ARG A 452 -7.32 23.36 22.19
N PRO A 453 -8.09 22.27 22.28
CA PRO A 453 -8.48 21.71 23.57
C PRO A 453 -7.23 21.06 24.20
N GLU A 454 -6.77 21.59 25.32
CA GLU A 454 -5.59 21.09 26.05
C GLU A 454 -5.89 19.72 26.68
N ALA A 455 -5.07 18.71 26.40
CA ALA A 455 -5.13 17.42 27.10
C ALA A 455 -3.73 16.97 27.55
N LEU A 456 -3.64 16.61 28.83
CA LEU A 456 -2.53 15.88 29.45
C LEU A 456 -2.69 14.37 29.19
N PRO A 457 -1.60 13.61 29.01
CA PRO A 457 -1.66 12.16 29.13
C PRO A 457 -2.11 11.77 30.56
N GLY A 458 -3.37 11.35 30.71
CA GLY A 458 -3.97 10.95 32.00
C GLY A 458 -5.22 11.73 32.44
N TYR A 459 -5.70 12.70 31.64
CA TYR A 459 -6.97 13.40 31.87
C TYR A 459 -7.75 13.52 30.56
N ASP A 460 -8.98 12.98 30.52
CA ASP A 460 -9.85 13.02 29.33
C ASP A 460 -10.23 14.46 28.97
N SER A 461 -9.99 14.88 27.72
CA SER A 461 -10.46 16.16 27.19
C SER A 461 -11.82 16.03 26.51
N ILE A 462 -12.78 16.87 26.93
CA ILE A 462 -14.04 17.10 26.21
C ILE A 462 -13.79 18.21 25.18
N THR A 463 -13.98 17.94 23.90
CA THR A 463 -13.95 18.94 22.82
C THR A 463 -15.06 19.98 23.02
N SER A 464 -14.70 21.25 23.17
CA SER A 464 -15.63 22.37 23.21
C SER A 464 -16.34 22.55 21.86
N GLY A 465 -17.68 22.62 21.84
CA GLY A 465 -18.50 22.87 20.65
C GLY A 465 -18.40 24.29 20.06
N GLN A 466 -17.23 24.91 20.12
CA GLN A 466 -16.90 26.11 19.35
C GLN A 466 -16.35 25.63 18.00
N GLY A 467 -16.96 26.07 16.90
CA GLY A 467 -16.47 25.78 15.56
C GLY A 467 -15.38 26.75 15.10
N ASP A 468 -14.80 26.50 13.92
CA ASP A 468 -13.63 27.24 13.44
C ASP A 468 -13.96 28.68 13.01
N GLU A 469 -12.95 29.54 13.10
CA GLU A 469 -13.02 30.96 12.72
C GLU A 469 -12.16 31.23 11.50
N LEU A 470 -12.62 32.07 10.58
CA LEU A 470 -11.82 32.63 9.49
C LEU A 470 -11.49 34.09 9.82
N HIS A 471 -10.21 34.42 9.77
CA HIS A 471 -9.66 35.75 10.02
C HIS A 471 -8.93 36.28 8.80
N VAL A 472 -8.68 37.59 8.77
CA VAL A 472 -7.82 38.25 7.79
C VAL A 472 -6.84 39.19 8.49
N CYS A 473 -5.57 39.03 8.17
CA CYS A 473 -4.49 39.93 8.57
C CYS A 473 -4.05 40.80 7.39
N GLN A 474 -3.91 42.10 7.63
CA GLN A 474 -3.35 43.08 6.68
C GLN A 474 -1.83 43.23 6.88
N VAL A 475 -1.15 43.79 5.89
CA VAL A 475 0.30 44.08 5.94
C VAL A 475 0.72 44.92 7.15
N ASP A 476 -0.16 45.78 7.66
CA ASP A 476 0.11 46.61 8.84
C ASP A 476 -0.06 45.85 10.18
N GLY A 477 -0.34 44.54 10.13
CA GLY A 477 -0.60 43.67 11.27
C GLY A 477 -2.04 43.73 11.79
N THR A 478 -2.93 44.51 11.15
CA THR A 478 -4.33 44.58 11.55
C THR A 478 -5.02 43.24 11.29
N ASP A 479 -5.49 42.61 12.37
CA ASP A 479 -6.27 41.37 12.33
C ASP A 479 -7.77 41.62 12.49
N ARG A 480 -8.59 40.86 11.76
CA ARG A 480 -10.05 40.94 11.78
C ARG A 480 -10.70 39.58 11.55
N LEU A 481 -11.56 39.18 12.48
CA LEU A 481 -12.50 38.07 12.29
C LEU A 481 -13.46 38.37 11.13
N ILE A 482 -13.50 37.46 10.15
CA ILE A 482 -14.46 37.50 9.03
C ILE A 482 -15.72 36.74 9.39
N VAL A 483 -15.58 35.49 9.82
CA VAL A 483 -16.71 34.60 10.12
C VAL A 483 -16.35 33.51 11.10
N GLN A 484 -17.33 33.06 11.89
CA GLN A 484 -17.24 31.87 12.73
C GLN A 484 -18.27 30.83 12.25
N LEU A 485 -17.83 29.58 12.03
CA LEU A 485 -18.68 28.48 11.55
C LEU A 485 -18.97 27.49 12.67
N THR A 486 -20.10 27.67 13.36
CA THR A 486 -20.51 26.80 14.48
C THR A 486 -20.61 25.33 14.06
N ASN A 487 -20.05 24.42 14.88
CA ASN A 487 -20.04 22.95 14.68
C ASN A 487 -19.37 22.47 13.38
N ARG A 488 -18.61 23.32 12.70
CA ARG A 488 -17.89 23.00 11.47
C ARG A 488 -16.40 23.24 11.69
N ARG A 489 -15.58 22.40 11.07
CA ARG A 489 -14.15 22.62 10.91
C ARG A 489 -13.84 23.04 9.48
N ILE A 490 -13.03 24.07 9.33
CA ILE A 490 -12.52 24.52 8.03
C ILE A 490 -11.32 23.64 7.69
N THR A 491 -11.27 23.12 6.47
CA THR A 491 -10.21 22.22 5.97
C THR A 491 -9.56 22.73 4.69
N GLY A 492 -10.01 23.87 4.16
CA GLY A 492 -9.42 24.52 2.99
C GLY A 492 -10.01 25.91 2.75
N ILE A 493 -9.22 26.81 2.16
CA ILE A 493 -9.57 28.20 1.87
C ILE A 493 -9.18 28.50 0.42
N SER A 494 -10.11 29.04 -0.38
CA SER A 494 -9.85 29.47 -1.75
C SER A 494 -10.45 30.85 -2.00
N ILE A 495 -9.61 31.86 -2.28
CA ILE A 495 -10.05 33.25 -2.46
C ILE A 495 -10.40 33.50 -3.94
N ALA A 496 -11.55 34.11 -4.22
CA ALA A 496 -11.93 34.50 -5.58
C ALA A 496 -10.90 35.48 -6.17
N PRO A 497 -10.67 35.50 -7.50
CA PRO A 497 -9.74 36.46 -8.10
C PRO A 497 -10.15 37.93 -7.94
N SER A 498 -11.40 38.20 -7.56
CA SER A 498 -11.90 39.54 -7.25
C SER A 498 -11.55 40.01 -5.83
N GLY A 499 -11.08 39.11 -4.95
CA GLY A 499 -10.87 39.40 -3.52
C GLY A 499 -12.17 39.68 -2.73
N THR A 500 -13.34 39.43 -3.31
CA THR A 500 -14.63 39.77 -2.67
C THR A 500 -15.24 38.62 -1.87
N ASP A 501 -14.94 37.39 -2.27
CA ASP A 501 -15.50 36.17 -1.71
C ASP A 501 -14.41 35.11 -1.49
N ALA A 502 -14.61 34.27 -0.48
CA ALA A 502 -13.85 33.04 -0.27
C ALA A 502 -14.76 31.83 -0.39
N LEU A 503 -14.23 30.72 -0.89
CA LEU A 503 -14.86 29.41 -0.81
C LEU A 503 -14.11 28.59 0.24
N LEU A 504 -14.84 28.16 1.27
CA LEU A 504 -14.31 27.35 2.36
C LEU A 504 -14.74 25.91 2.18
N ARG A 505 -13.78 24.99 2.31
CA ARG A 505 -14.05 23.57 2.47
C ARG A 505 -14.26 23.28 3.95
N THR A 506 -15.36 22.63 4.31
CA THR A 506 -15.71 22.39 5.70
C THR A 506 -16.22 20.98 5.96
N ARG A 507 -16.05 20.49 7.19
CA ARG A 507 -16.59 19.21 7.68
C ARG A 507 -17.25 19.39 9.06
N PRO A 508 -18.13 18.48 9.51
CA PRO A 508 -18.65 18.51 10.87
C PRO A 508 -17.50 18.36 11.87
N GLN A 509 -17.59 19.04 13.01
CA GLN A 509 -16.70 18.78 14.14
C GLN A 509 -16.95 17.35 14.65
N TYR A 510 -15.90 16.54 14.78
CA TYR A 510 -15.96 15.11 15.12
C TYR A 510 -16.95 14.81 16.25
N ASP A 511 -17.98 14.00 15.97
CA ASP A 511 -18.83 13.39 16.98
C ASP A 511 -18.30 11.98 17.27
N PRO A 512 -17.65 11.74 18.43
CA PRO A 512 -17.16 10.41 18.80
C PRO A 512 -18.26 9.33 18.87
N ASN A 513 -19.54 9.71 18.85
CA ASN A 513 -20.67 8.79 18.85
C ASN A 513 -21.25 8.52 17.45
N SER A 514 -20.74 9.16 16.40
CA SER A 514 -21.17 8.91 15.02
C SER A 514 -20.48 7.65 14.50
N GLU A 515 -21.17 6.50 14.57
CA GLU A 515 -20.76 5.23 13.92
C GLU A 515 -20.64 5.33 12.39
N LYS A 516 -21.03 6.46 11.78
CA LYS A 516 -20.92 6.68 10.34
C LYS A 516 -19.60 7.37 10.01
N TYR A 517 -18.70 6.63 9.38
CA TYR A 517 -17.46 7.12 8.76
C TYR A 517 -17.67 8.13 7.61
N ARG A 518 -18.93 8.47 7.28
CA ARG A 518 -19.24 9.38 6.17
C ARG A 518 -19.11 10.84 6.61
N ILE A 519 -18.03 11.48 6.20
CA ILE A 519 -17.74 12.90 6.48
C ILE A 519 -18.64 13.75 5.57
N ASP A 520 -19.69 14.39 6.10
CA ASP A 520 -20.56 15.30 5.33
C ASP A 520 -19.83 16.62 4.99
N MET A 521 -19.06 16.59 3.91
CA MET A 521 -18.30 17.73 3.43
C MET A 521 -19.24 18.81 2.87
N LYS A 522 -18.98 20.08 3.19
CA LYS A 522 -19.71 21.22 2.63
C LYS A 522 -18.75 22.26 2.09
N LEU A 523 -19.16 22.88 0.99
CA LEU A 523 -18.57 24.11 0.49
C LEU A 523 -19.36 25.32 1.01
N VAL A 524 -18.68 26.27 1.62
CA VAL A 524 -19.28 27.50 2.17
C VAL A 524 -18.66 28.70 1.50
N ARG A 525 -19.43 29.42 0.71
CA ARG A 525 -19.04 30.74 0.19
C ARG A 525 -19.19 31.77 1.31
N VAL A 526 -18.16 32.61 1.48
CA VAL A 526 -18.10 33.68 2.47
C VAL A 526 -17.81 34.99 1.77
N THR A 527 -18.69 35.97 1.91
CA THR A 527 -18.42 37.33 1.42
C THR A 527 -17.49 38.04 2.40
N LEU A 528 -16.25 38.27 1.98
CA LEU A 528 -15.13 38.68 2.85
C LEU A 528 -15.36 40.05 3.53
N ALA A 529 -16.08 40.96 2.87
CA ALA A 529 -16.41 42.25 3.44
C ALA A 529 -17.41 42.17 4.61
N THR A 530 -18.36 41.22 4.56
CA THR A 530 -19.52 41.17 5.47
C THR A 530 -19.55 39.97 6.41
N GLY A 531 -18.75 38.93 6.13
CA GLY A 531 -18.82 37.65 6.83
C GLY A 531 -20.05 36.81 6.50
N LYS A 532 -20.89 37.25 5.54
CA LYS A 532 -22.10 36.53 5.14
C LYS A 532 -21.73 35.19 4.50
N THR A 533 -22.35 34.12 4.96
CA THR A 533 -22.13 32.76 4.45
C THR A 533 -23.27 32.29 3.54
N GLN A 534 -22.93 31.41 2.61
CA GLN A 534 -23.86 30.67 1.76
C GLN A 534 -23.30 29.27 1.52
N GLU A 535 -24.07 28.23 1.80
CA GLU A 535 -23.68 26.84 1.48
C GLU A 535 -23.88 26.57 -0.02
N MET A 536 -22.93 25.87 -0.64
CA MET A 536 -22.83 25.65 -2.09
C MET A 536 -23.16 24.20 -2.48
N GLY A 537 -24.14 23.61 -1.80
CA GLY A 537 -24.57 22.22 -2.01
C GLY A 537 -23.82 21.21 -1.14
N ASP A 538 -24.26 19.97 -1.26
CA ASP A 538 -23.79 18.84 -0.46
C ASP A 538 -22.73 18.05 -1.24
N TRP A 539 -21.68 17.61 -0.55
CA TRP A 539 -20.55 16.91 -1.15
C TRP A 539 -20.21 15.66 -0.36
N GLU A 540 -19.92 14.57 -1.07
CA GLU A 540 -19.39 13.36 -0.45
C GLU A 540 -17.91 13.54 -0.15
N THR A 541 -17.16 14.09 -1.10
CA THR A 541 -15.76 14.47 -0.94
C THR A 541 -15.48 15.81 -1.63
N VAL A 542 -14.57 16.59 -1.05
CA VAL A 542 -13.99 17.77 -1.71
C VAL A 542 -12.49 17.66 -1.51
N GLU A 543 -11.75 17.34 -2.56
CA GLU A 543 -10.32 17.07 -2.48
C GLU A 543 -9.52 18.34 -2.69
N CYS A 544 -9.94 19.16 -3.66
CA CYS A 544 -9.25 20.40 -4.00
C CYS A 544 -10.24 21.49 -4.43
N THR A 545 -9.87 22.75 -4.16
CA THR A 545 -10.60 23.93 -4.63
C THR A 545 -9.61 24.99 -5.10
N THR A 546 -9.66 25.36 -6.38
CA THR A 546 -8.74 26.35 -6.97
C THR A 546 -9.52 27.50 -7.58
N SER A 547 -9.08 28.74 -7.34
CA SER A 547 -9.75 29.91 -7.90
C SER A 547 -9.40 30.09 -9.37
N THR A 548 -10.34 30.61 -10.15
CA THR A 548 -10.21 30.83 -11.59
C THR A 548 -10.94 32.12 -11.99
N SER A 549 -10.55 32.72 -13.11
CA SER A 549 -11.22 33.90 -13.69
C SER A 549 -12.73 33.74 -13.85
N ARG A 550 -13.25 32.49 -13.88
CA ARG A 550 -14.68 32.17 -14.02
C ARG A 550 -15.37 31.74 -12.71
N GLY A 551 -14.67 31.69 -11.57
CA GLY A 551 -15.21 31.20 -10.30
C GLY A 551 -14.20 30.30 -9.56
N TRP A 552 -14.62 29.09 -9.21
CA TRP A 552 -13.76 28.08 -8.58
C TRP A 552 -13.84 26.75 -9.31
N LEU A 553 -12.69 26.14 -9.57
CA LEU A 553 -12.61 24.72 -9.87
C LEU A 553 -12.69 23.93 -8.57
N ILE A 554 -13.49 22.87 -8.58
CA ILE A 554 -13.64 21.97 -7.44
C ILE A 554 -13.36 20.56 -7.96
N THR A 555 -12.40 19.89 -7.33
CA THR A 555 -12.17 18.46 -7.55
C THR A 555 -12.77 17.69 -6.38
N GLY A 556 -13.61 16.70 -6.68
CA GLY A 556 -14.23 15.83 -5.69
C GLY A 556 -15.52 15.20 -6.21
N THR A 557 -16.35 14.74 -5.28
CA THR A 557 -17.60 14.04 -5.56
C THR A 557 -18.77 14.82 -4.96
N PRO A 558 -19.49 15.64 -5.75
CA PRO A 558 -20.73 16.25 -5.30
C PRO A 558 -21.74 15.17 -4.94
N GLN A 559 -22.63 15.45 -4.00
CA GLN A 559 -23.68 14.49 -3.65
C GLN A 559 -24.49 14.16 -4.91
N HIS A 560 -24.62 12.86 -5.15
CA HIS A 560 -25.35 12.33 -6.30
C HIS A 560 -24.74 12.57 -7.69
N GLN A 561 -23.45 12.90 -7.77
CA GLN A 561 -22.72 13.09 -9.04
C GLN A 561 -21.43 12.26 -9.03
N PRO A 562 -20.85 11.91 -10.20
CA PRO A 562 -19.56 11.20 -10.27
C PRO A 562 -18.43 12.01 -9.63
N ARG A 563 -17.28 11.37 -9.39
CA ARG A 563 -16.07 12.12 -9.06
C ARG A 563 -15.61 12.90 -10.29
N GLY A 564 -15.06 14.09 -10.09
CA GLY A 564 -14.44 14.84 -11.17
C GLY A 564 -14.11 16.27 -10.84
N ILE A 565 -13.98 17.05 -11.91
CA ILE A 565 -13.63 18.46 -11.93
C ILE A 565 -14.87 19.26 -12.30
N TYR A 566 -15.25 20.17 -11.41
CA TYR A 566 -16.44 21.02 -11.50
C TYR A 566 -16.07 22.49 -11.49
N LEU A 567 -16.83 23.33 -12.20
CA LEU A 567 -16.74 24.78 -12.14
C LEU A 567 -17.93 25.33 -11.34
N LEU A 568 -17.65 25.97 -10.20
CA LEU A 568 -18.62 26.76 -9.46
C LEU A 568 -18.46 28.23 -9.83
N ASP A 569 -19.44 28.79 -10.55
CA ASP A 569 -19.39 30.18 -11.00
C ASP A 569 -19.70 31.20 -9.86
N GLY A 570 -19.45 32.48 -10.13
CA GLY A 570 -19.70 33.56 -9.18
C GLY A 570 -21.17 33.78 -8.81
N SER A 571 -22.12 33.17 -9.53
CA SER A 571 -23.56 33.17 -9.20
C SER A 571 -23.99 31.94 -8.40
N GLY A 572 -23.09 30.95 -8.26
CA GLY A 572 -23.30 29.72 -7.52
C GLY A 572 -23.76 28.53 -8.36
N ASN A 573 -23.69 28.62 -9.69
CA ASN A 573 -24.01 27.47 -10.55
C ASN A 573 -22.80 26.53 -10.62
N LEU A 574 -23.04 25.25 -10.38
CA LEU A 574 -22.04 24.18 -10.51
C LEU A 574 -22.17 23.53 -11.89
N THR A 575 -21.09 23.46 -12.65
CA THR A 575 -21.01 22.84 -13.98
C THR A 575 -19.95 21.75 -13.99
N THR A 576 -20.27 20.53 -14.41
CA THR A 576 -19.30 19.45 -14.60
C THR A 576 -18.42 19.75 -15.80
N LEU A 577 -17.09 19.75 -15.62
CA LEU A 577 -16.13 19.92 -16.71
C LEU A 577 -15.56 18.59 -17.18
N LEU A 578 -15.11 17.74 -16.25
CA LEU A 578 -14.51 16.44 -16.55
C LEU A 578 -14.83 15.46 -15.42
N THR A 579 -15.31 14.27 -15.73
CA THR A 579 -15.49 13.19 -14.74
C THR A 579 -14.29 12.24 -14.81
N SER A 580 -13.66 11.98 -13.67
CA SER A 580 -12.41 11.20 -13.57
C SER A 580 -12.18 10.79 -12.12
N ASP A 581 -11.63 9.59 -11.89
CA ASP A 581 -11.26 9.08 -10.57
C ASP A 581 -9.91 9.56 -10.08
N ASP A 582 -9.04 10.00 -11.00
CA ASP A 582 -7.68 10.45 -10.66
C ASP A 582 -7.40 11.89 -11.09
N GLY A 583 -8.23 12.46 -11.96
CA GLY A 583 -8.06 13.81 -12.49
C GLY A 583 -8.31 14.91 -11.45
N MET A 584 -7.43 15.90 -11.40
CA MET A 584 -7.56 17.09 -10.56
C MET A 584 -7.53 18.38 -11.37
N GLY A 585 -8.52 19.25 -11.14
CA GLY A 585 -8.65 20.54 -11.80
C GLY A 585 -7.61 21.52 -11.31
N VAL A 586 -6.85 22.08 -12.25
CA VAL A 586 -5.77 23.02 -11.94
C VAL A 586 -6.24 24.45 -12.15
N GLU A 587 -6.68 24.79 -13.35
CA GLU A 587 -7.15 26.15 -13.65
C GLU A 587 -7.89 26.25 -15.00
N ILE A 588 -8.41 27.45 -15.30
CA ILE A 588 -8.90 27.77 -16.64
C ILE A 588 -8.08 28.92 -17.22
N VAL A 589 -7.35 28.64 -18.31
CA VAL A 589 -6.58 29.64 -19.07
C VAL A 589 -7.24 29.87 -20.41
N ASP A 590 -7.66 31.12 -20.65
CA ASP A 590 -8.44 31.51 -21.81
C ASP A 590 -9.71 30.65 -21.99
N LYS A 591 -9.63 29.65 -22.88
CA LYS A 591 -10.70 28.69 -23.19
C LYS A 591 -10.32 27.25 -22.86
N ASN A 592 -9.27 27.02 -22.08
CA ASN A 592 -8.76 25.69 -21.80
C ASN A 592 -8.84 25.36 -20.31
N LEU A 593 -9.24 24.13 -19.99
CA LEU A 593 -9.01 23.54 -18.68
C LEU A 593 -7.58 23.00 -18.66
N VAL A 594 -6.82 23.37 -17.63
CA VAL A 594 -5.61 22.65 -17.24
C VAL A 594 -6.01 21.72 -16.10
N TYR A 595 -5.60 20.46 -16.18
CA TYR A 595 -5.82 19.45 -15.16
C TYR A 595 -4.58 18.56 -15.04
N CYS A 596 -4.45 17.82 -13.94
CA CYS A 596 -3.39 16.82 -13.78
C CYS A 596 -3.96 15.46 -13.39
N GLU A 597 -3.24 14.39 -13.74
CA GLU A 597 -3.57 13.00 -13.41
C GLU A 597 -2.27 12.16 -13.34
N PRO A 598 -2.26 11.00 -12.65
CA PRO A 598 -1.14 10.07 -12.66
C PRO A 598 -0.86 9.50 -14.07
N ASP A 599 0.42 9.32 -14.44
CA ASP A 599 0.78 8.62 -15.69
C ASP A 599 0.64 7.11 -15.50
N ILE A 600 -0.43 6.53 -16.03
CA ILE A 600 -0.71 5.08 -15.97
C ILE A 600 0.22 4.22 -16.86
N ARG A 601 1.08 4.82 -17.69
CA ARG A 601 1.99 4.08 -18.60
C ARG A 601 3.34 3.76 -17.96
N GLU A 602 3.69 4.45 -16.89
CA GLU A 602 4.87 4.22 -16.08
C GLU A 602 4.38 3.76 -14.70
N THR A 603 5.20 3.05 -13.92
CA THR A 603 4.83 2.64 -12.56
C THR A 603 4.58 3.88 -11.68
N ALA A 604 3.33 4.35 -11.64
CA ALA A 604 2.61 5.21 -10.69
C ALA A 604 3.23 6.51 -10.09
N SER A 605 4.43 6.97 -10.44
CA SER A 605 5.10 8.05 -9.68
C SER A 605 5.11 9.46 -10.32
N ARG A 606 4.41 9.67 -11.45
CA ARG A 606 4.42 10.97 -12.15
C ARG A 606 3.02 11.54 -12.33
N LEU A 607 2.89 12.84 -12.13
CA LEU A 607 1.71 13.62 -12.51
C LEU A 607 1.95 14.30 -13.84
N VAL A 608 1.05 14.05 -14.80
CA VAL A 608 1.05 14.72 -16.09
C VAL A 608 0.08 15.87 -16.04
N PHE A 609 0.58 17.08 -16.34
CA PHE A 609 -0.26 18.25 -16.52
C PHE A 609 -0.73 18.29 -17.96
N ARG A 610 -2.03 18.27 -18.15
CA ARG A 610 -2.69 18.26 -19.45
C ARG A 610 -3.55 19.50 -19.63
N GLN A 611 -3.68 19.90 -20.89
CA GLN A 611 -4.55 20.99 -21.31
C GLN A 611 -5.55 20.50 -22.34
N ILE A 612 -6.82 20.90 -22.17
CA ILE A 612 -7.89 20.63 -23.13
C ILE A 612 -8.83 21.83 -23.28
N GLU A 613 -9.31 22.09 -24.49
CA GLU A 613 -10.27 23.17 -24.76
C GLU A 613 -11.62 22.87 -24.09
N LEU A 614 -12.18 23.85 -23.37
CA LEU A 614 -13.46 23.74 -22.65
C LEU A 614 -14.60 23.35 -23.59
N ALA A 615 -14.58 23.80 -24.85
CA ALA A 615 -15.59 23.43 -25.84
C ALA A 615 -15.60 21.91 -26.15
N ASN A 616 -14.45 21.23 -26.04
CA ASN A 616 -14.37 19.78 -26.18
C ASN A 616 -14.89 19.07 -24.92
N LEU A 617 -14.63 19.64 -23.74
CA LEU A 617 -15.12 19.12 -22.47
C LEU A 617 -16.63 19.28 -22.30
N GLU A 618 -17.23 20.37 -22.78
CA GLU A 618 -18.68 20.58 -22.77
C GLU A 618 -19.45 19.45 -23.48
N GLN A 619 -18.79 18.76 -24.44
CA GLN A 619 -19.38 17.65 -25.19
C GLN A 619 -19.04 16.27 -24.62
N ARG A 620 -17.88 16.11 -23.98
CA ARG A 620 -17.31 14.79 -23.65
C ARG A 620 -16.94 14.61 -22.19
N GLY A 621 -16.61 15.68 -21.49
CA GLY A 621 -15.98 15.62 -20.17
C GLY A 621 -16.87 14.97 -19.13
N ALA A 622 -18.17 15.28 -19.12
CA ALA A 622 -19.14 14.62 -18.24
C ALA A 622 -19.38 13.13 -18.60
N LEU A 623 -19.03 12.72 -19.82
CA LEU A 623 -19.24 11.37 -20.36
C LEU A 623 -18.06 10.43 -20.14
N CYS A 624 -16.96 10.92 -19.56
CA CYS A 624 -15.77 10.12 -19.27
C CYS A 624 -16.09 9.04 -18.22
N GLN A 625 -16.80 9.43 -17.17
CA GLN A 625 -17.42 8.56 -16.16
C GLN A 625 -18.88 8.98 -15.99
N PRO A 626 -19.77 8.56 -16.91
CA PRO A 626 -21.15 9.02 -16.94
C PRO A 626 -21.99 8.37 -15.83
N PHE A 627 -21.44 7.34 -15.18
CA PHE A 627 -22.13 6.52 -14.19
C PHE A 627 -21.58 6.82 -12.80
N CYS A 628 -22.47 7.29 -11.92
CA CYS A 628 -22.25 7.26 -10.49
C CYS A 628 -23.43 6.58 -9.81
N GLN A 629 -23.25 6.22 -8.54
CA GLN A 629 -24.26 5.51 -7.77
C GLN A 629 -25.66 6.17 -7.82
N ALA A 630 -25.72 7.50 -7.73
CA ALA A 630 -26.99 8.20 -7.76
C ALA A 630 -27.60 8.34 -9.16
N VAL A 631 -26.78 8.44 -10.20
CA VAL A 631 -27.24 8.36 -11.60
C VAL A 631 -27.89 7.00 -11.84
N ILE A 632 -27.24 5.92 -11.41
CA ILE A 632 -27.80 4.56 -11.54
C ILE A 632 -29.08 4.42 -10.73
N ASN A 633 -29.13 4.91 -9.48
CA ASN A 633 -30.37 4.93 -8.69
C ASN A 633 -31.50 5.68 -9.40
N ARG A 634 -31.23 6.88 -9.92
CA ARG A 634 -32.22 7.70 -10.63
C ARG A 634 -32.67 7.05 -11.94
N LEU A 635 -31.73 6.47 -12.69
CA LEU A 635 -32.02 5.73 -13.91
C LEU A 635 -32.93 4.54 -13.60
N ALA A 636 -32.58 3.77 -12.56
CA ALA A 636 -33.32 2.60 -12.15
C ALA A 636 -34.72 2.94 -11.64
N GLU A 637 -34.89 4.04 -10.90
CA GLU A 637 -36.21 4.55 -10.48
C GLU A 637 -37.09 4.93 -11.68
N GLN A 638 -36.53 5.63 -12.68
CA GLN A 638 -37.27 5.99 -13.89
C GLN A 638 -37.60 4.77 -14.74
N TRP A 639 -36.64 3.86 -14.89
CA TRP A 639 -36.83 2.59 -15.57
C TRP A 639 -37.92 1.75 -14.89
N ALA A 640 -37.93 1.66 -13.56
CA ALA A 640 -38.95 0.95 -12.80
C ALA A 640 -40.33 1.61 -12.89
N ALA A 641 -40.39 2.94 -13.03
CA ALA A 641 -41.65 3.69 -13.19
C ALA A 641 -42.25 3.59 -14.60
N GLU A 642 -41.40 3.48 -15.64
CA GLU A 642 -41.83 3.31 -17.03
C GLU A 642 -42.14 1.86 -17.38
N SER A 643 -41.48 0.90 -16.71
CA SER A 643 -41.89 -0.49 -16.74
C SER A 643 -43.26 -0.59 -16.07
N THR A 644 -44.22 -1.29 -16.68
CA THR A 644 -45.33 -1.79 -15.87
C THR A 644 -44.69 -2.67 -14.80
N ALA A 645 -44.91 -2.37 -13.52
CA ALA A 645 -44.29 -3.09 -12.40
C ALA A 645 -44.47 -4.62 -12.46
N ASP A 646 -45.38 -5.10 -13.33
CA ASP A 646 -45.74 -6.49 -13.58
C ASP A 646 -45.22 -7.06 -14.92
N GLU A 647 -44.33 -6.38 -15.68
CA GLU A 647 -43.76 -6.98 -16.89
C GLU A 647 -42.84 -8.14 -16.50
N PRO A 648 -43.14 -9.39 -16.93
CA PRO A 648 -42.32 -10.53 -16.58
C PRO A 648 -40.97 -10.46 -17.29
N LEU A 649 -39.91 -10.33 -16.52
CA LEU A 649 -38.51 -10.39 -16.97
C LEU A 649 -38.00 -11.84 -16.86
N ASP A 650 -38.74 -12.76 -17.47
CA ASP A 650 -38.54 -14.21 -17.36
C ASP A 650 -38.07 -14.87 -18.67
N SER A 651 -37.62 -14.07 -19.64
CA SER A 651 -37.07 -14.52 -20.91
C SER A 651 -35.96 -13.61 -21.42
N PRO A 652 -35.01 -14.12 -22.24
CA PRO A 652 -33.95 -13.30 -22.85
C PRO A 652 -34.49 -12.11 -23.63
N GLU A 653 -35.58 -12.28 -24.38
CA GLU A 653 -36.20 -11.23 -25.18
C GLU A 653 -36.81 -10.13 -24.31
N ALA A 654 -37.44 -10.49 -23.18
CA ALA A 654 -37.97 -9.52 -22.23
C ALA A 654 -36.85 -8.76 -21.50
N ILE A 655 -35.77 -9.46 -21.11
CA ILE A 655 -34.58 -8.83 -20.50
C ILE A 655 -33.95 -7.84 -21.49
N ALA A 656 -33.76 -8.25 -22.74
CA ALA A 656 -33.22 -7.42 -23.82
C ALA A 656 -34.06 -6.16 -24.04
N ALA A 657 -35.37 -6.33 -24.25
CA ALA A 657 -36.28 -5.21 -24.48
C ALA A 657 -36.33 -4.24 -23.29
N SER A 658 -36.23 -4.76 -22.07
CA SER A 658 -36.21 -3.94 -20.86
C SER A 658 -34.91 -3.14 -20.73
N LEU A 659 -33.75 -3.76 -21.02
CA LEU A 659 -32.46 -3.07 -21.02
C LEU A 659 -32.31 -2.10 -22.20
N ASP A 660 -32.90 -2.38 -23.36
CA ASP A 660 -32.93 -1.42 -24.48
C ASP A 660 -33.69 -0.14 -24.07
N ARG A 661 -34.80 -0.29 -23.31
CA ARG A 661 -35.52 0.85 -22.75
C ARG A 661 -34.70 1.56 -21.68
N ALA A 662 -34.06 0.83 -20.77
CA ALA A 662 -33.16 1.41 -19.76
C ALA A 662 -31.98 2.14 -20.41
N SER A 663 -31.43 1.59 -21.50
CA SER A 663 -30.34 2.17 -22.26
C SER A 663 -30.79 3.44 -22.98
N ALA A 664 -31.98 3.46 -23.58
CA ALA A 664 -32.56 4.67 -24.16
C ALA A 664 -32.90 5.74 -23.10
N LEU A 665 -33.25 5.33 -21.87
CA LEU A 665 -33.41 6.25 -20.74
C LEU A 665 -32.06 6.80 -20.27
N CYS A 666 -31.05 5.94 -20.21
CA CYS A 666 -29.68 6.31 -19.89
C CYS A 666 -29.14 7.32 -20.90
N GLU A 667 -29.34 7.10 -22.19
CA GLU A 667 -28.91 8.02 -23.25
C GLU A 667 -29.61 9.38 -23.12
N LYS A 668 -30.88 9.41 -22.70
CA LYS A 668 -31.59 10.67 -22.39
C LYS A 668 -31.08 11.35 -21.11
N LEU A 669 -30.69 10.58 -20.09
CA LEU A 669 -30.29 11.09 -18.77
C LEU A 669 -28.86 11.58 -18.73
N VAL A 670 -27.94 10.82 -19.32
CA VAL A 670 -26.49 11.07 -19.25
C VAL A 670 -25.81 11.16 -20.61
N GLY A 671 -26.53 10.99 -21.73
CA GLY A 671 -25.97 11.20 -23.08
C GLY A 671 -25.26 9.99 -23.68
N CYS A 672 -25.24 8.85 -22.99
CA CYS A 672 -24.70 7.60 -23.51
C CYS A 672 -25.59 6.40 -23.14
N PRO A 673 -25.58 5.32 -23.95
CA PRO A 673 -26.29 4.08 -23.62
C PRO A 673 -25.66 3.38 -22.41
N LEU A 674 -26.35 2.39 -21.87
CA LEU A 674 -25.77 1.45 -20.89
C LEU A 674 -24.70 0.57 -21.56
N PRO A 675 -23.61 0.21 -20.86
CA PRO A 675 -22.63 -0.74 -21.36
C PRO A 675 -23.26 -2.13 -21.57
N THR A 676 -22.73 -2.86 -22.57
CA THR A 676 -23.25 -4.19 -22.95
C THR A 676 -22.15 -5.25 -23.06
N GLU A 677 -20.90 -4.83 -23.27
CA GLU A 677 -19.78 -5.76 -23.31
C GLU A 677 -19.38 -6.18 -21.88
N PRO A 678 -18.99 -7.45 -21.65
CA PRO A 678 -18.67 -7.96 -20.31
C PRO A 678 -17.71 -7.07 -19.52
N LEU A 679 -16.60 -6.66 -20.13
CA LEU A 679 -15.59 -5.83 -19.47
C LEU A 679 -16.13 -4.43 -19.14
N GLU A 680 -16.95 -3.83 -19.99
CA GLU A 680 -17.53 -2.51 -19.72
C GLU A 680 -18.56 -2.55 -18.57
N VAL A 681 -19.33 -3.65 -18.49
CA VAL A 681 -20.25 -3.90 -17.37
C VAL A 681 -19.46 -4.11 -16.08
N ASP A 682 -18.34 -4.82 -16.15
CA ASP A 682 -17.46 -5.04 -15.00
C ASP A 682 -16.85 -3.73 -14.49
N LEU A 683 -16.35 -2.87 -15.37
CA LEU A 683 -15.83 -1.53 -15.00
C LEU A 683 -16.92 -0.63 -14.39
N LEU A 684 -18.16 -0.73 -14.89
CA LEU A 684 -19.30 -0.06 -14.27
C LEU A 684 -19.53 -0.59 -12.85
N CYS A 685 -19.46 -1.91 -12.63
CA CYS A 685 -19.59 -2.50 -11.31
C CYS A 685 -18.45 -2.07 -10.38
N GLU A 686 -17.20 -2.01 -10.85
CA GLU A 686 -16.04 -1.51 -10.08
C GLU A 686 -16.24 -0.05 -9.63
N ALA A 687 -16.80 0.81 -10.49
CA ALA A 687 -17.07 2.21 -10.20
C ALA A 687 -18.24 2.46 -9.22
N MET A 688 -18.96 1.41 -8.81
CA MET A 688 -20.04 1.51 -7.83
C MET A 688 -19.51 1.06 -6.47
N PRO A 689 -19.00 1.97 -5.62
CA PRO A 689 -18.56 1.58 -4.27
C PRO A 689 -19.73 0.87 -3.58
N PHE A 690 -19.51 -0.39 -3.21
CA PHE A 690 -20.52 -1.34 -2.72
C PHE A 690 -21.00 -1.01 -1.29
N GLU A 691 -21.24 0.27 -1.01
CA GLU A 691 -21.86 0.85 0.18
C GLU A 691 -23.40 0.62 0.17
N PRO A 692 -24.10 0.69 1.32
CA PRO A 692 -25.53 0.36 1.47
C PRO A 692 -26.53 1.30 0.74
N ASN A 693 -26.10 2.07 -0.25
CA ASN A 693 -26.84 3.20 -0.81
C ASN A 693 -27.43 2.94 -2.21
N LEU A 694 -27.14 1.81 -2.87
CA LEU A 694 -27.84 1.41 -4.10
C LEU A 694 -29.30 1.03 -3.78
N SER A 695 -30.24 1.54 -4.56
CA SER A 695 -31.66 1.20 -4.41
C SER A 695 -31.91 -0.25 -4.87
N PRO A 696 -32.98 -0.91 -4.40
CA PRO A 696 -33.37 -2.22 -4.90
C PRO A 696 -33.52 -2.27 -6.43
N ASP A 697 -34.09 -1.22 -7.02
CA ASP A 697 -34.23 -1.11 -8.48
C ASP A 697 -32.86 -0.99 -9.18
N ALA A 698 -31.91 -0.25 -8.60
CA ALA A 698 -30.55 -0.12 -9.13
C ALA A 698 -29.81 -1.45 -9.11
N ASN A 699 -29.92 -2.19 -8.02
CA ASN A 699 -29.37 -3.54 -7.93
C ASN A 699 -29.99 -4.44 -9.00
N ARG A 700 -31.32 -4.38 -9.19
CA ARG A 700 -31.99 -5.14 -10.24
C ARG A 700 -31.48 -4.77 -11.64
N LEU A 701 -31.30 -3.48 -11.91
CA LEU A 701 -30.78 -3.00 -13.19
C LEU A 701 -29.35 -3.52 -13.45
N LEU A 702 -28.43 -3.38 -12.49
CA LEU A 702 -27.05 -3.86 -12.62
C LEU A 702 -26.99 -5.38 -12.85
N VAL A 703 -27.78 -6.13 -12.08
CA VAL A 703 -27.87 -7.58 -12.22
C VAL A 703 -28.43 -8.00 -13.59
N MET A 704 -29.41 -7.27 -14.10
CA MET A 704 -29.91 -7.49 -15.46
C MET A 704 -28.83 -7.21 -16.51
N MET A 705 -28.03 -6.15 -16.35
CA MET A 705 -26.92 -5.83 -17.26
C MET A 705 -25.89 -6.96 -17.30
N ILE A 706 -25.46 -7.46 -16.14
CA ILE A 706 -24.56 -8.62 -16.06
C ILE A 706 -25.20 -9.85 -16.73
N THR A 707 -26.46 -10.13 -16.41
CA THR A 707 -27.21 -11.25 -17.01
C THR A 707 -27.27 -11.15 -18.53
N ARG A 708 -27.53 -9.96 -19.07
CA ARG A 708 -27.58 -9.71 -20.51
C ARG A 708 -26.21 -9.90 -21.17
N ALA A 709 -25.15 -9.35 -20.58
CA ALA A 709 -23.79 -9.54 -21.07
C ALA A 709 -23.42 -11.02 -21.16
N LEU A 710 -23.79 -11.81 -20.15
CA LEU A 710 -23.58 -13.27 -20.16
C LEU A 710 -24.42 -13.99 -21.22
N LEU A 711 -25.70 -13.61 -21.39
CA LEU A 711 -26.58 -14.17 -22.43
C LEU A 711 -26.05 -13.88 -23.85
N ASP A 712 -25.54 -12.67 -24.10
CA ASP A 712 -24.95 -12.29 -25.39
C ASP A 712 -23.66 -13.06 -25.69
N GLN A 713 -22.96 -13.54 -24.66
CA GLN A 713 -21.80 -14.43 -24.77
C GLN A 713 -22.15 -15.93 -24.77
N GLY A 714 -23.44 -16.28 -24.90
CA GLY A 714 -23.90 -17.65 -25.09
C GLY A 714 -24.37 -18.38 -23.84
N ALA A 715 -24.60 -17.67 -22.72
CA ALA A 715 -25.34 -18.25 -21.60
C ALA A 715 -26.78 -18.62 -22.01
N GLU A 716 -27.35 -19.60 -21.31
CA GLU A 716 -28.68 -20.13 -21.57
C GLU A 716 -29.65 -19.73 -20.47
N TRP A 717 -30.79 -19.18 -20.86
CA TRP A 717 -31.85 -18.84 -19.93
C TRP A 717 -32.77 -20.03 -19.64
N ILE A 718 -33.00 -20.29 -18.36
CA ILE A 718 -33.90 -21.32 -17.84
C ILE A 718 -35.19 -20.66 -17.38
N ALA A 719 -36.28 -20.94 -18.10
CA ALA A 719 -37.60 -20.40 -17.81
C ALA A 719 -38.08 -20.81 -16.40
N CYS A 720 -38.71 -19.87 -15.70
CA CYS A 720 -39.39 -20.11 -14.43
C CYS A 720 -40.90 -20.17 -14.65
N ASP A 721 -41.60 -21.02 -13.89
CA ASP A 721 -43.07 -21.13 -13.97
C ASP A 721 -43.78 -20.05 -13.12
N ASP A 722 -43.06 -19.43 -12.18
CA ASP A 722 -43.56 -18.47 -11.20
C ASP A 722 -42.61 -17.27 -11.10
N TYR A 723 -42.86 -16.28 -11.96
CA TYR A 723 -42.11 -15.03 -11.99
C TYR A 723 -42.40 -14.21 -10.74
N ASP A 724 -41.33 -13.83 -10.05
CA ASP A 724 -41.35 -12.90 -8.92
C ASP A 724 -40.17 -11.95 -9.11
N SER A 725 -40.46 -10.66 -9.17
CA SER A 725 -39.45 -9.63 -9.43
C SER A 725 -38.42 -9.52 -8.29
N ASP A 726 -38.79 -9.92 -7.07
CA ASP A 726 -37.88 -9.92 -5.91
C ASP A 726 -36.75 -10.97 -6.06
N LYS A 727 -36.95 -12.04 -6.86
CA LYS A 727 -35.94 -13.08 -7.10
C LYS A 727 -34.69 -12.59 -7.84
N TRP A 728 -34.74 -11.39 -8.44
CA TRP A 728 -33.57 -10.79 -9.10
C TRP A 728 -32.50 -10.32 -8.10
N ILE A 729 -32.88 -9.96 -6.88
CA ILE A 729 -31.98 -9.35 -5.89
C ILE A 729 -32.07 -9.97 -4.49
N ALA A 730 -33.04 -10.87 -4.25
CA ALA A 730 -33.17 -11.57 -2.99
C ALA A 730 -31.93 -12.44 -2.73
N LEU A 731 -31.28 -12.25 -1.58
CA LEU A 731 -30.10 -13.02 -1.17
C LEU A 731 -30.33 -14.52 -1.36
N ASP A 732 -29.65 -15.10 -2.33
CA ASP A 732 -29.77 -16.51 -2.68
C ASP A 732 -28.37 -17.08 -2.93
N LYS A 733 -28.08 -18.21 -2.29
CA LYS A 733 -26.83 -18.97 -2.52
C LYS A 733 -27.01 -20.01 -3.63
N GLY A 734 -27.95 -19.78 -4.55
CA GLY A 734 -28.38 -20.66 -5.63
C GLY A 734 -27.34 -20.87 -6.74
N VAL A 735 -26.08 -21.07 -6.37
CA VAL A 735 -25.02 -21.47 -7.29
C VAL A 735 -25.09 -22.99 -7.46
N VAL A 736 -25.39 -23.44 -8.67
CA VAL A 736 -25.43 -24.86 -9.02
C VAL A 736 -24.19 -25.20 -9.82
N LEU A 737 -23.31 -26.02 -9.27
CA LEU A 737 -22.09 -26.45 -9.95
C LEU A 737 -22.15 -27.94 -10.26
N ASN A 738 -22.03 -28.29 -11.53
CA ASN A 738 -21.67 -29.65 -11.93
C ASN A 738 -20.64 -29.65 -13.08
N LEU A 739 -20.32 -30.85 -13.59
CA LEU A 739 -19.30 -31.03 -14.61
C LEU A 739 -19.71 -30.48 -15.99
N TYR A 740 -20.99 -30.36 -16.30
CA TYR A 740 -21.53 -29.98 -17.61
C TYR A 740 -22.12 -28.59 -17.64
N ALA A 741 -22.57 -28.10 -16.49
CA ALA A 741 -23.26 -26.84 -16.37
C ALA A 741 -22.87 -26.14 -15.08
N VAL A 742 -22.80 -24.82 -15.17
CA VAL A 742 -22.79 -23.90 -14.05
C VAL A 742 -24.08 -23.12 -14.10
N GLY A 743 -24.82 -23.11 -13.00
CA GLY A 743 -26.08 -22.40 -12.88
C GLY A 743 -25.97 -21.28 -11.87
N TYR A 744 -26.41 -20.09 -12.26
CA TYR A 744 -26.56 -18.96 -11.35
C TYR A 744 -27.96 -18.40 -11.43
N THR A 745 -28.50 -18.04 -10.27
CA THR A 745 -29.55 -17.01 -10.24
C THR A 745 -28.92 -15.64 -10.40
N PRO A 746 -29.58 -14.67 -11.04
CA PRO A 746 -29.06 -13.31 -11.12
C PRO A 746 -28.71 -12.73 -9.74
N ALA A 747 -29.52 -13.01 -8.72
CA ALA A 747 -29.23 -12.63 -7.34
C ALA A 747 -27.96 -13.29 -6.79
N SER A 748 -27.68 -14.56 -7.12
CA SER A 748 -26.45 -15.22 -6.68
C SER A 748 -25.19 -14.56 -7.25
N ILE A 749 -25.21 -14.15 -8.53
CA ILE A 749 -24.11 -13.39 -9.16
C ILE A 749 -23.85 -12.12 -8.37
N TYR A 750 -24.91 -11.36 -8.11
CA TYR A 750 -24.85 -10.14 -7.31
C TYR A 750 -24.24 -10.38 -5.91
N THR A 751 -24.70 -11.41 -5.20
CA THR A 751 -24.18 -11.71 -3.85
C THR A 751 -22.74 -12.17 -3.85
N SER A 752 -22.31 -12.93 -4.85
CA SER A 752 -20.93 -13.39 -4.98
C SER A 752 -19.97 -12.23 -5.28
N THR A 753 -20.39 -11.26 -6.10
CA THR A 753 -19.66 -9.99 -6.29
C THR A 753 -19.59 -9.16 -5.00
N TYR A 754 -20.66 -9.15 -4.19
CA TYR A 754 -20.76 -8.27 -3.02
C TYR A 754 -20.04 -8.80 -1.76
N TYR A 755 -20.01 -10.11 -1.54
CA TYR A 755 -19.57 -10.69 -0.26
C TYR A 755 -18.31 -11.56 -0.31
N ASP A 756 -17.77 -11.85 -1.50
CA ASP A 756 -16.58 -12.72 -1.67
C ASP A 756 -15.37 -11.92 -2.17
N SER A 757 -14.88 -11.01 -1.32
CA SER A 757 -13.72 -10.15 -1.60
C SER A 757 -12.42 -10.92 -1.83
N GLU A 758 -12.35 -12.19 -1.42
CA GLU A 758 -11.18 -13.07 -1.60
C GLU A 758 -11.16 -13.75 -2.98
N SER A 759 -12.31 -13.88 -3.65
CA SER A 759 -12.45 -14.61 -4.92
C SER A 759 -12.29 -13.76 -6.19
N GLY A 760 -12.27 -12.42 -6.10
CA GLY A 760 -12.01 -11.55 -7.26
C GLY A 760 -13.21 -11.31 -8.20
N LEU A 761 -14.45 -11.57 -7.78
CA LEU A 761 -15.65 -11.30 -8.58
C LEU A 761 -16.06 -9.82 -8.66
N TRP A 762 -15.12 -8.86 -8.54
CA TRP A 762 -15.35 -7.45 -8.85
C TRP A 762 -15.63 -7.23 -10.35
N ARG A 763 -15.23 -8.21 -11.17
CA ARG A 763 -15.51 -8.34 -12.61
C ARG A 763 -16.45 -9.51 -12.90
N PRO A 764 -17.72 -9.48 -12.45
CA PRO A 764 -18.62 -10.62 -12.51
C PRO A 764 -18.85 -11.20 -13.90
N ALA A 765 -18.93 -10.38 -14.94
CA ALA A 765 -19.23 -10.87 -16.28
C ALA A 765 -18.02 -11.61 -16.87
N SER A 766 -16.84 -10.98 -16.93
CA SER A 766 -15.63 -11.59 -17.50
C SER A 766 -15.15 -12.79 -16.69
N THR A 767 -15.10 -12.68 -15.35
CA THR A 767 -14.65 -13.79 -14.49
C THR A 767 -15.57 -15.01 -14.61
N LEU A 768 -16.90 -14.83 -14.67
CA LEU A 768 -17.81 -15.96 -14.84
C LEU A 768 -17.64 -16.65 -16.20
N LEU A 769 -17.42 -15.87 -17.27
CA LEU A 769 -17.17 -16.45 -18.61
C LEU A 769 -15.89 -17.29 -18.63
N ASP A 770 -14.83 -16.83 -17.96
CA ASP A 770 -13.58 -17.56 -17.81
C ASP A 770 -13.75 -18.82 -16.93
N GLU A 771 -14.46 -18.70 -15.81
CA GLU A 771 -14.72 -19.81 -14.88
C GLU A 771 -15.59 -20.92 -15.49
N VAL A 772 -16.48 -20.59 -16.43
CA VAL A 772 -17.35 -21.58 -17.08
C VAL A 772 -16.54 -22.67 -17.75
N GLN A 773 -15.33 -22.38 -18.27
CA GLN A 773 -14.39 -23.37 -18.79
C GLN A 773 -15.04 -24.33 -19.82
N GLY A 774 -15.89 -23.76 -20.69
CA GLY A 774 -16.65 -24.46 -21.73
C GLY A 774 -17.78 -25.37 -21.24
N ARG A 775 -18.18 -25.27 -19.97
CA ARG A 775 -19.47 -25.78 -19.47
C ARG A 775 -20.62 -24.93 -20.03
N ARG A 776 -21.86 -25.41 -19.90
CA ARG A 776 -23.04 -24.56 -20.13
C ARG A 776 -23.17 -23.57 -18.98
N LEU A 777 -23.30 -22.28 -19.28
CA LEU A 777 -23.69 -21.28 -18.30
C LEU A 777 -25.21 -21.14 -18.31
N LEU A 778 -25.87 -21.54 -17.23
CA LEU A 778 -27.32 -21.51 -17.08
C LEU A 778 -27.71 -20.34 -16.17
N LEU A 779 -28.66 -19.53 -16.61
CA LEU A 779 -29.16 -18.37 -15.88
C LEU A 779 -30.67 -18.50 -15.73
N GLY A 780 -31.23 -18.10 -14.59
CA GLY A 780 -32.68 -18.14 -14.39
C GLY A 780 -33.09 -17.68 -12.99
N LEU A 781 -34.37 -17.39 -12.80
CA LEU A 781 -34.87 -16.87 -11.52
C LEU A 781 -35.21 -17.96 -10.51
N ASP A 782 -35.35 -19.21 -10.97
CA ASP A 782 -35.71 -20.35 -10.12
C ASP A 782 -34.51 -21.29 -9.97
N ALA A 783 -33.86 -21.22 -8.81
CA ALA A 783 -32.71 -22.06 -8.47
C ALA A 783 -33.03 -23.56 -8.57
N GLN A 784 -34.27 -23.99 -8.31
CA GLN A 784 -34.67 -25.38 -8.45
C GLN A 784 -34.74 -25.78 -9.93
N LYS A 785 -35.31 -24.94 -10.80
CA LYS A 785 -35.34 -25.18 -12.25
C LYS A 785 -33.94 -25.17 -12.86
N ILE A 786 -33.08 -24.26 -12.42
CA ILE A 786 -31.67 -24.25 -12.79
C ILE A 786 -31.00 -25.56 -12.34
N ALA A 787 -31.26 -26.02 -11.11
CA ALA A 787 -30.74 -27.29 -10.64
C ALA A 787 -31.26 -28.50 -11.44
N GLU A 788 -32.53 -28.50 -11.83
CA GLU A 788 -33.14 -29.52 -12.69
C GLU A 788 -32.54 -29.49 -14.11
N ALA A 789 -32.35 -28.31 -14.70
CA ALA A 789 -31.73 -28.12 -16.01
C ALA A 789 -30.23 -28.49 -16.00
N SER A 790 -29.53 -28.12 -14.93
CA SER A 790 -28.15 -28.50 -14.67
C SER A 790 -28.03 -30.01 -14.56
N LYS A 791 -28.93 -30.67 -13.81
CA LYS A 791 -28.99 -32.14 -13.72
C LYS A 791 -29.31 -32.79 -15.07
N ALA A 792 -30.23 -32.22 -15.84
CA ALA A 792 -30.57 -32.69 -17.19
C ALA A 792 -29.44 -32.46 -18.22
N SER A 793 -28.50 -31.57 -17.92
CA SER A 793 -27.30 -31.33 -18.75
C SER A 793 -26.26 -32.43 -18.61
N VAL A 794 -26.35 -33.25 -17.56
CA VAL A 794 -25.48 -34.42 -17.37
C VAL A 794 -25.80 -35.44 -18.47
N SER A 795 -24.80 -35.81 -19.27
CA SER A 795 -25.04 -36.78 -20.34
C SER A 795 -25.48 -38.13 -19.75
N ALA A 796 -26.35 -38.86 -20.46
CA ALA A 796 -26.76 -40.19 -20.03
C ALA A 796 -25.58 -41.17 -19.90
N GLY A 797 -24.48 -40.91 -20.63
CA GLY A 797 -23.20 -41.59 -20.48
C GLY A 797 -22.48 -41.25 -19.18
N ALA A 798 -22.55 -40.01 -18.71
CA ALA A 798 -21.94 -39.56 -17.46
C ALA A 798 -22.58 -40.19 -16.20
N GLU A 799 -23.90 -40.40 -16.19
CA GLU A 799 -24.61 -40.97 -15.02
C GLU A 799 -24.23 -42.43 -14.72
N LYS A 800 -23.79 -43.16 -15.74
CA LYS A 800 -23.37 -44.57 -15.66
C LYS A 800 -21.89 -44.74 -15.96
N LEU A 801 -21.14 -43.65 -15.85
CA LEU A 801 -19.75 -43.61 -16.27
C LEU A 801 -18.94 -44.55 -15.40
N ASP A 802 -18.48 -45.62 -16.02
CA ASP A 802 -17.44 -46.45 -15.46
C ASP A 802 -16.12 -45.68 -15.62
N LEU A 803 -15.70 -45.01 -14.54
CA LEU A 803 -14.43 -44.27 -14.48
C LEU A 803 -13.21 -45.18 -14.73
N ASP A 804 -13.40 -46.50 -14.71
CA ASP A 804 -12.35 -47.47 -15.00
C ASP A 804 -12.28 -47.87 -16.50
N ASN A 805 -13.24 -47.44 -17.33
CA ASN A 805 -13.35 -47.78 -18.74
C ASN A 805 -12.92 -46.59 -19.64
N VAL A 806 -11.70 -46.68 -20.19
CA VAL A 806 -11.10 -45.64 -21.03
C VAL A 806 -11.90 -45.31 -22.30
N ASP A 807 -12.54 -46.30 -22.93
CA ASP A 807 -13.34 -46.05 -24.14
C ASP A 807 -14.61 -45.26 -23.80
N ALA A 808 -15.21 -45.55 -22.65
CA ALA A 808 -16.36 -44.80 -22.14
C ALA A 808 -15.98 -43.36 -21.77
N LEU A 809 -14.83 -43.16 -21.09
CA LEU A 809 -14.28 -41.83 -20.82
C LEU A 809 -13.95 -41.06 -22.10
N GLY A 810 -13.41 -41.75 -23.12
CA GLY A 810 -13.10 -41.17 -24.43
C GLY A 810 -14.34 -40.66 -25.14
N ALA A 811 -15.37 -41.51 -25.23
CA ALA A 811 -16.66 -41.12 -25.80
C ALA A 811 -17.28 -39.94 -25.04
N LEU A 812 -17.19 -39.94 -23.70
CA LEU A 812 -17.72 -38.85 -22.87
C LEU A 812 -17.06 -37.50 -23.16
N LEU A 813 -15.73 -37.49 -23.25
CA LEU A 813 -14.98 -36.28 -23.54
C LEU A 813 -15.17 -35.80 -25.00
N ASP A 814 -15.52 -36.71 -25.92
CA ASP A 814 -15.88 -36.37 -27.31
C ASP A 814 -17.31 -35.83 -27.44
N GLU A 815 -18.22 -36.18 -26.53
CA GLU A 815 -19.58 -35.60 -26.47
C GLU A 815 -19.54 -34.11 -26.10
N ALA A 816 -18.58 -33.68 -25.28
CA ALA A 816 -18.45 -32.31 -24.82
C ALA A 816 -17.01 -31.78 -24.97
N PRO A 817 -16.52 -31.61 -26.21
CA PRO A 817 -15.10 -31.35 -26.43
C PRO A 817 -14.67 -29.99 -25.87
N GLN A 818 -15.52 -28.96 -25.79
CA GLN A 818 -15.10 -27.67 -25.22
C GLN A 818 -15.07 -27.66 -23.67
N ASN A 819 -15.57 -28.69 -23.01
CA ASN A 819 -15.72 -28.71 -21.55
C ASN A 819 -14.39 -29.04 -20.85
N LEU A 820 -13.60 -28.01 -20.58
CA LEU A 820 -12.29 -28.13 -19.96
C LEU A 820 -12.38 -28.61 -18.51
N LYS A 821 -13.46 -28.29 -17.79
CA LYS A 821 -13.68 -28.77 -16.41
C LYS A 821 -13.91 -30.27 -16.36
N LEU A 822 -14.68 -30.83 -17.30
CA LEU A 822 -14.88 -32.27 -17.44
C LEU A 822 -13.56 -32.95 -17.79
N ARG A 823 -12.81 -32.43 -18.76
CA ARG A 823 -11.46 -32.92 -19.12
C ARG A 823 -10.56 -32.94 -17.89
N LYS A 824 -10.48 -31.83 -17.15
CA LYS A 824 -9.71 -31.72 -15.89
C LYS A 824 -10.10 -32.81 -14.91
N THR A 825 -11.39 -32.97 -14.66
CA THR A 825 -11.89 -33.95 -13.68
C THR A 825 -11.55 -35.39 -14.07
N VAL A 826 -11.69 -35.75 -15.35
CA VAL A 826 -11.31 -37.07 -15.87
C VAL A 826 -9.79 -37.26 -15.74
N TYR A 827 -9.01 -36.26 -16.12
CA TYR A 827 -7.55 -36.31 -16.03
C TYR A 827 -7.07 -36.46 -14.59
N ASP A 828 -7.58 -35.64 -13.66
CA ASP A 828 -7.27 -35.67 -12.23
C ASP A 828 -7.65 -37.03 -11.60
N HIS A 829 -8.78 -37.60 -12.01
CA HIS A 829 -9.18 -38.94 -11.56
C HIS A 829 -8.19 -40.02 -12.00
N LEU A 830 -7.77 -40.01 -13.26
CA LEU A 830 -6.81 -40.97 -13.79
C LEU A 830 -5.42 -40.79 -13.17
N VAL A 831 -5.00 -39.55 -12.88
CA VAL A 831 -3.79 -39.27 -12.10
C VAL A 831 -3.89 -39.86 -10.69
N THR A 832 -4.98 -39.57 -9.97
CA THR A 832 -5.17 -40.00 -8.57
C THR A 832 -5.26 -41.53 -8.42
N THR A 833 -5.77 -42.22 -9.45
CA THR A 833 -5.87 -43.68 -9.48
C THR A 833 -4.64 -44.37 -10.10
N GLY A 834 -3.63 -43.61 -10.53
CA GLY A 834 -2.40 -44.13 -11.14
C GLY A 834 -2.60 -44.75 -12.53
N ARG A 835 -3.69 -44.43 -13.23
CA ARG A 835 -4.06 -44.96 -14.56
C ARG A 835 -3.44 -44.14 -15.70
N PHE A 836 -2.13 -43.97 -15.65
CA PHE A 836 -1.40 -43.08 -16.56
C PHE A 836 -1.51 -43.46 -18.05
N ASP A 837 -1.50 -44.75 -18.38
CA ASP A 837 -1.67 -45.21 -19.77
C ASP A 837 -3.02 -44.79 -20.36
N GLN A 838 -4.08 -44.88 -19.56
CA GLN A 838 -5.43 -44.46 -19.97
C GLN A 838 -5.51 -42.95 -20.12
N LEU A 839 -4.85 -42.19 -19.23
CA LEU A 839 -4.77 -40.74 -19.33
C LEU A 839 -4.09 -40.30 -20.64
N LEU A 840 -2.96 -40.93 -20.98
CA LEU A 840 -2.25 -40.64 -22.23
C LEU A 840 -3.08 -41.02 -23.46
N GLN A 841 -3.80 -42.15 -23.42
CA GLN A 841 -4.73 -42.58 -24.46
C GLN A 841 -5.85 -41.55 -24.71
N LEU A 842 -6.30 -40.85 -23.66
CA LEU A 842 -7.34 -39.82 -23.77
C LEU A 842 -6.80 -38.45 -24.19
N ALA A 843 -5.66 -38.01 -23.67
CA ALA A 843 -5.11 -36.68 -23.92
C ALA A 843 -4.51 -36.55 -25.34
N THR A 844 -3.80 -37.57 -25.82
CA THR A 844 -3.05 -37.52 -27.09
C THR A 844 -3.94 -37.24 -28.32
N PRO A 845 -5.10 -37.91 -28.51
CA PRO A 845 -5.98 -37.60 -29.64
C PRO A 845 -6.54 -36.18 -29.61
N ARG A 846 -6.67 -35.57 -28.42
CA ARG A 846 -7.23 -34.22 -28.23
C ARG A 846 -6.24 -33.12 -28.55
N ILE A 847 -4.96 -33.33 -28.21
CA ILE A 847 -3.85 -32.49 -28.66
C ILE A 847 -3.82 -32.37 -30.19
N ALA A 848 -4.09 -33.49 -30.89
CA ALA A 848 -4.13 -33.52 -32.35
C ALA A 848 -5.45 -33.01 -32.96
N GLY A 849 -6.45 -32.69 -32.11
CA GLY A 849 -7.79 -32.31 -32.53
C GLY A 849 -7.99 -30.79 -32.65
N PRO A 850 -9.12 -30.34 -33.23
CA PRO A 850 -9.43 -28.92 -33.41
C PRO A 850 -9.74 -28.17 -32.10
N ASN A 851 -9.92 -28.90 -31.00
CA ASN A 851 -10.26 -28.37 -29.67
C ASN A 851 -9.14 -28.66 -28.66
N ALA A 852 -7.89 -28.63 -29.12
CA ALA A 852 -6.72 -28.78 -28.26
C ALA A 852 -6.65 -27.60 -27.28
N ALA A 853 -6.45 -27.90 -26.01
CA ALA A 853 -6.30 -26.90 -24.96
C ALA A 853 -5.06 -27.20 -24.12
N ALA A 854 -4.57 -26.20 -23.39
CA ALA A 854 -3.41 -26.34 -22.51
C ALA A 854 -3.53 -27.54 -21.56
N ILE A 855 -4.74 -27.81 -21.06
CA ILE A 855 -5.00 -28.93 -20.14
C ILE A 855 -4.74 -30.32 -20.75
N ASP A 856 -4.90 -30.50 -22.06
CA ASP A 856 -4.60 -31.79 -22.71
C ASP A 856 -3.09 -31.99 -22.79
N TYR A 857 -2.35 -30.92 -23.11
CA TYR A 857 -0.89 -30.92 -23.06
C TYR A 857 -0.40 -31.19 -21.64
N GLN A 858 -0.94 -30.49 -20.63
CA GLN A 858 -0.61 -30.71 -19.21
C GLN A 858 -0.76 -32.18 -18.81
N ALA A 859 -1.91 -32.80 -19.13
CA ALA A 859 -2.18 -34.20 -18.82
C ALA A 859 -1.23 -35.17 -19.55
N SER A 860 -1.02 -34.96 -20.86
CA SER A 860 -0.11 -35.78 -21.67
C SER A 860 1.32 -35.69 -21.15
N PHE A 861 1.84 -34.48 -20.90
CA PHE A 861 3.18 -34.28 -20.38
C PHE A 861 3.33 -34.81 -18.95
N ALA A 862 2.36 -34.63 -18.06
CA ALA A 862 2.43 -35.19 -16.71
C ALA A 862 2.67 -36.71 -16.73
N VAL A 863 1.96 -37.44 -17.60
CA VAL A 863 2.17 -38.89 -17.79
C VAL A 863 3.53 -39.19 -18.41
N ARG A 864 3.87 -38.55 -19.53
CA ARG A 864 5.10 -38.83 -20.27
C ARG A 864 6.35 -38.52 -19.44
N ILE A 865 6.30 -37.47 -18.63
CA ILE A 865 7.33 -37.14 -17.64
C ILE A 865 7.38 -38.25 -16.57
N HIS A 866 6.24 -38.68 -16.02
CA HIS A 866 6.20 -39.75 -15.02
C HIS A 866 6.79 -41.08 -15.54
N GLN A 867 6.46 -41.45 -16.78
CA GLN A 867 6.87 -42.70 -17.44
C GLN A 867 8.24 -42.61 -18.14
N CYS A 868 8.88 -41.44 -18.11
CA CYS A 868 10.14 -41.20 -18.80
C CYS A 868 11.23 -42.17 -18.29
N PRO A 869 11.75 -43.08 -19.13
CA PRO A 869 12.63 -44.16 -18.70
C PRO A 869 14.09 -43.74 -18.54
N ASP A 870 14.50 -42.67 -19.25
CA ASP A 870 15.87 -42.20 -19.36
C ASP A 870 15.95 -40.70 -19.70
N ASP A 871 17.15 -40.16 -19.60
CA ASP A 871 17.47 -38.75 -19.83
C ASP A 871 17.32 -38.33 -21.30
N GLU A 872 17.56 -39.24 -22.25
CA GLU A 872 17.39 -38.97 -23.70
C GLU A 872 15.91 -38.67 -24.01
N THR A 873 15.02 -39.49 -23.47
CA THR A 873 13.56 -39.28 -23.59
C THR A 873 13.13 -38.02 -22.86
N ALA A 874 13.69 -37.73 -21.69
CA ALA A 874 13.36 -36.53 -20.91
C ALA A 874 13.79 -35.25 -21.65
N THR A 875 14.93 -35.28 -22.33
CA THR A 875 15.41 -34.16 -23.14
C THR A 875 14.46 -33.87 -24.30
N ALA A 876 14.05 -34.90 -25.05
CA ALA A 876 13.10 -34.74 -26.15
C ALA A 876 11.73 -34.22 -25.66
N LEU A 877 11.28 -34.66 -24.48
CA LEU A 877 10.04 -34.15 -23.86
C LEU A 877 10.15 -32.68 -23.47
N ALA A 878 11.31 -32.24 -22.98
CA ALA A 878 11.53 -30.86 -22.59
C ALA A 878 11.50 -29.92 -23.80
N GLU A 879 12.11 -30.33 -24.92
CA GLU A 879 12.06 -29.59 -26.18
C GLU A 879 10.62 -29.46 -26.73
N GLU A 880 9.84 -30.54 -26.66
CA GLU A 880 8.44 -30.52 -27.08
C GLU A 880 7.60 -29.59 -26.19
N LEU A 881 7.79 -29.64 -24.87
CA LEU A 881 7.07 -28.80 -23.92
C LEU A 881 7.42 -27.31 -24.08
N GLN A 882 8.66 -26.97 -24.40
CA GLN A 882 9.03 -25.60 -24.79
C GLN A 882 8.28 -25.10 -26.04
N GLN A 883 8.09 -25.96 -27.05
CA GLN A 883 7.32 -25.59 -28.23
C GLN A 883 5.85 -25.33 -27.89
N VAL A 884 5.27 -26.09 -26.96
CA VAL A 884 3.90 -25.88 -26.48
C VAL A 884 3.79 -24.60 -25.66
N LEU A 885 4.78 -24.28 -24.82
CA LEU A 885 4.83 -23.02 -24.07
C LEU A 885 4.83 -21.79 -24.99
N ARG A 886 5.37 -21.88 -26.21
CA ARG A 886 5.26 -20.80 -27.20
C ARG A 886 3.83 -20.60 -27.72
N GLN A 887 2.99 -21.63 -27.68
CA GLN A 887 1.57 -21.55 -28.06
C GLN A 887 0.71 -21.10 -26.88
N TYR A 888 1.11 -21.44 -25.66
CA TYR A 888 0.40 -21.14 -24.43
C TYR A 888 1.32 -20.46 -23.41
N PRO A 889 1.78 -19.22 -23.66
CA PRO A 889 2.82 -18.57 -22.87
C PRO A 889 2.37 -18.19 -21.46
N THR A 890 1.06 -18.16 -21.20
CA THR A 890 0.44 -17.75 -19.93
C THR A 890 0.01 -18.92 -19.04
N GLU A 891 0.36 -20.15 -19.38
CA GLU A 891 -0.12 -21.36 -18.66
C GLU A 891 0.89 -21.85 -17.60
N PRO A 892 0.71 -21.49 -16.31
CA PRO A 892 1.70 -21.76 -15.26
C PRO A 892 1.99 -23.26 -15.07
N SER A 893 0.98 -24.13 -15.20
CA SER A 893 1.17 -25.56 -14.98
C SER A 893 2.11 -26.20 -16.02
N LEU A 894 2.23 -25.65 -17.24
CA LEU A 894 3.17 -26.14 -18.25
C LEU A 894 4.62 -25.79 -17.87
N TYR A 895 4.87 -24.60 -17.33
CA TYR A 895 6.18 -24.24 -16.78
C TYR A 895 6.53 -25.10 -15.56
N LEU A 896 5.56 -25.41 -14.69
CA LEU A 896 5.77 -26.29 -13.55
C LEU A 896 6.19 -27.72 -13.99
N LEU A 897 5.54 -28.26 -15.04
CA LEU A 897 5.90 -29.55 -15.63
C LEU A 897 7.30 -29.52 -16.26
N LEU A 898 7.63 -28.45 -16.98
CA LEU A 898 8.95 -28.28 -17.58
C LEU A 898 10.04 -28.21 -16.50
N GLY A 899 9.77 -27.49 -15.41
CA GLY A 899 10.66 -27.41 -14.27
C GLY A 899 10.89 -28.77 -13.62
N THR A 900 9.80 -29.52 -13.38
CA THR A 900 9.85 -30.89 -12.81
C THR A 900 10.62 -31.86 -13.71
N LEU A 901 10.50 -31.72 -15.03
CA LEU A 901 11.25 -32.54 -15.99
C LEU A 901 12.75 -32.21 -15.93
N TYR A 902 13.10 -30.92 -15.82
CA TYR A 902 14.50 -30.51 -15.67
C TYR A 902 15.14 -30.99 -14.36
N GLU A 903 14.40 -31.09 -13.26
CA GLU A 903 14.93 -31.68 -12.02
C GLU A 903 15.44 -33.12 -12.20
N ARG A 904 15.00 -33.83 -13.25
CA ARG A 904 15.35 -35.24 -13.52
C ARG A 904 16.55 -35.42 -14.46
N LEU A 905 16.98 -34.38 -15.17
CA LEU A 905 18.05 -34.47 -16.16
C LEU A 905 19.43 -34.26 -15.49
N ASP A 906 20.41 -35.14 -15.76
CA ASP A 906 21.75 -35.07 -15.14
C ASP A 906 22.56 -33.80 -15.54
N GLU A 907 22.26 -33.18 -16.68
CA GLU A 907 22.93 -31.97 -17.16
C GLU A 907 22.27 -30.69 -16.60
N ALA A 908 22.80 -30.20 -15.48
CA ALA A 908 22.38 -28.95 -14.82
C ALA A 908 20.87 -28.89 -14.44
N PRO A 909 20.36 -29.84 -13.63
CA PRO A 909 18.93 -29.96 -13.31
C PRO A 909 18.36 -28.71 -12.65
N TYR A 910 19.12 -28.12 -11.72
CA TYR A 910 18.64 -27.03 -10.87
C TYR A 910 18.55 -25.66 -11.56
N PRO A 911 19.54 -25.20 -12.36
CA PRO A 911 19.42 -24.00 -13.18
C PRO A 911 18.15 -23.91 -14.02
N ARG A 912 17.85 -25.00 -14.73
CA ARG A 912 16.74 -25.09 -15.68
C ARG A 912 15.39 -25.19 -14.98
N SER A 913 15.30 -26.03 -13.94
CA SER A 913 14.06 -26.17 -13.17
C SER A 913 13.69 -24.89 -12.44
N ARG A 914 14.68 -24.22 -11.82
CA ARG A 914 14.50 -22.93 -11.14
C ARG A 914 13.95 -21.85 -12.06
N ALA A 915 14.49 -21.73 -13.29
CA ALA A 915 14.00 -20.75 -14.26
C ALA A 915 12.51 -20.95 -14.57
N CYS A 916 12.08 -22.20 -14.69
CA CYS A 916 10.67 -22.52 -14.92
C CYS A 916 9.80 -22.22 -13.69
N PHE A 917 10.25 -22.57 -12.48
CA PHE A 917 9.49 -22.32 -11.25
C PHE A 917 9.38 -20.82 -10.92
N ASN A 918 10.44 -20.04 -11.13
CA ASN A 918 10.36 -18.58 -10.99
C ASN A 918 9.32 -17.99 -11.93
N ARG A 919 9.25 -18.46 -13.18
CA ARG A 919 8.24 -18.01 -14.14
C ARG A 919 6.81 -18.30 -13.68
N VAL A 920 6.57 -19.43 -13.00
CA VAL A 920 5.27 -19.74 -12.41
C VAL A 920 4.91 -18.75 -11.30
N ILE A 921 5.88 -18.35 -10.48
CA ILE A 921 5.68 -17.37 -9.40
C ILE A 921 5.42 -15.97 -9.97
N GLU A 922 6.15 -15.56 -11.01
CA GLU A 922 5.94 -14.30 -11.74
C GLU A 922 4.50 -14.18 -12.28
N MET A 923 3.92 -15.29 -12.73
CA MET A 923 2.54 -15.34 -13.26
C MET A 923 1.46 -15.33 -12.18
N GLY A 924 1.80 -15.57 -10.92
CA GLY A 924 0.83 -15.62 -9.83
C GLY A 924 1.35 -16.32 -8.59
N SER A 925 2.12 -15.60 -7.77
CA SER A 925 2.75 -16.11 -6.55
C SER A 925 1.77 -16.75 -5.56
N TRP A 926 0.52 -16.28 -5.53
CA TRP A 926 -0.54 -16.77 -4.64
C TRP A 926 -1.35 -17.95 -5.18
N SER A 927 -1.14 -18.33 -6.44
CA SER A 927 -1.84 -19.47 -7.06
C SER A 927 -1.43 -20.82 -6.45
N GLY A 928 -2.20 -21.88 -6.70
CA GLY A 928 -1.84 -23.24 -6.27
C GLY A 928 -0.50 -23.68 -6.90
N GLU A 929 -0.32 -23.39 -8.17
CA GLU A 929 0.90 -23.60 -8.95
C GLU A 929 2.07 -22.74 -8.44
N GLY A 930 1.82 -21.47 -8.12
CA GLY A 930 2.79 -20.55 -7.53
C GLY A 930 3.34 -21.06 -6.20
N ARG A 931 2.45 -21.56 -5.32
CA ARG A 931 2.86 -22.20 -4.06
C ARG A 931 3.65 -23.49 -4.29
N GLN A 932 3.22 -24.35 -5.20
CA GLN A 932 3.98 -25.56 -5.55
C GLN A 932 5.36 -25.22 -6.11
N ALA A 933 5.46 -24.22 -6.98
CA ALA A 933 6.73 -23.73 -7.52
C ALA A 933 7.63 -23.17 -6.40
N ALA A 934 7.07 -22.41 -5.45
CA ALA A 934 7.79 -21.89 -4.29
C ALA A 934 8.30 -23.01 -3.37
N GLU A 935 7.46 -23.99 -3.03
CA GLU A 935 7.85 -25.18 -2.24
C GLU A 935 8.97 -25.97 -2.94
N ARG A 936 8.90 -26.11 -4.27
CA ARG A 936 9.95 -26.77 -5.06
C ARG A 936 11.25 -25.97 -5.07
N LEU A 937 11.17 -24.65 -5.24
CA LEU A 937 12.35 -23.78 -5.16
C LEU A 937 13.00 -23.82 -3.77
N GLU A 938 12.20 -23.83 -2.71
CA GLU A 938 12.67 -23.99 -1.33
C GLU A 938 13.36 -25.35 -1.15
N ALA A 939 12.75 -26.44 -1.62
CA ALA A 939 13.38 -27.77 -1.58
C ALA A 939 14.71 -27.83 -2.36
N ILE A 940 14.81 -27.14 -3.50
CA ILE A 940 16.06 -27.03 -4.25
C ILE A 940 17.08 -26.15 -3.50
N ASN A 941 16.65 -25.12 -2.77
CA ASN A 941 17.50 -24.27 -1.94
C ASN A 941 18.03 -25.02 -0.70
N ASP A 942 17.21 -25.86 -0.07
CA ASP A 942 17.50 -26.54 1.20
C ASP A 942 18.15 -27.93 1.04
N GLY A 943 18.13 -28.50 -0.17
CA GLY A 943 18.76 -29.79 -0.46
C GLY A 943 20.28 -29.78 -0.29
N PRO A 944 20.92 -30.93 0.02
CA PRO A 944 22.38 -31.03 0.04
C PRO A 944 22.92 -30.68 -1.34
N GLN A 945 23.57 -29.52 -1.44
CA GLN A 945 24.26 -29.14 -2.66
C GLN A 945 25.38 -30.16 -2.91
N PRO A 946 25.49 -30.72 -4.13
CA PRO A 946 26.52 -31.71 -4.46
C PRO A 946 27.95 -31.17 -4.27
#